data_AF-A0A1D2SM72-F1
#
_entry.id   AF-A0A1D2SM72-F1
#
_cell.length_a   1.000
_cell.length_b   1.000
_cell.length_c   1.000
_cell.angle_alpha   90.00
_cell.angle_beta   90.00
_cell.angle_gamma   90.00
#
_symmetry.space_group_name_H-M   'P 1'
#
loop_
_entity.id
_entity.type
_entity.pdbx_description
1 polymer ?
#
loop_
_entity_poly.entity_id
_entity_poly.type
_entity_poly.pdbx_seq_one_letter_code
_entity_poly.pdbx_strand_id
1 'polypeptide(L)'
;MTPDRSTDFGDGSSVARAFRLCSDVAVVIWSIPQQLPASGKLFLSTQRQAVPLVSMLLPTADRGRCMLWAMRPGDEVQDVQICAADGSALQSLALQPAARLPLLDVEYLLESLSPDGSIKFLNTLLTVWRSAFRLSRDELFAGVVEDAVQALVPAPRPANSVTQITPGRFLIQTDVSPDLGEIGSLYAIGANSVVPLTSQFVVGNGSERGRQSCHFILESRQPAQPQHLVFLGKKGIAARYLPNCNPRYPGLQKWWAEEQRDAGLREFVLRQLSSLSPSGAATAIDLQLRPPQTAQRVAKSAMHAAAEIDLAISLQGGLLAGGWTDDPVSTLAGIDYLKEDGTALPLDGNWYQFPAWGQEAKTNSKTSVTGFVAWLPLDEPLGPLLQPRFQLRLNSGAVKPLVPKPQPFEPVAQRNRILRAVTPQHATDAAFRTILAPALQDVEKTLGKTVEVDHVKDYGRAHPAPLVSIVVPLYRVLDFLRFQLSGMATDPWLAENSEIIYVLDSPEIEDETKHLLGGLHILHGLRMKLVVMNRNGGYARACNAGARFANGSVLVMLNSDVVPREPGWLQLLTQPLLEREELGAIGPKLLFEDGSLQHAGLYFARDRHGIWLNHHFHKGMPGRYPPAQLARHVPGVTGACLVTRRETYDRVGGYTEDYVIGDYEDSDLCLKIRQLGLQIAYEPAACLYHFERRSIQRSSDYMRGVASQYNAWLHTQRWNDDIAKLMAASAAGSADGLAHAAERNAA
;
A
#
# COMPACT_ATOMS: atom_id res chain seq x y z
N MET A 1 -3.20 -67.84 31.92
CA MET A 1 -2.05 -67.81 30.99
C MET A 1 -1.45 -66.43 31.06
N THR A 2 -0.38 -66.30 31.85
CA THR A 2 0.43 -65.10 31.98
C THR A 2 1.11 -64.78 30.64
N PRO A 3 1.07 -63.53 30.14
CA PRO A 3 1.88 -63.13 29.01
C PRO A 3 3.30 -62.89 29.50
N ASP A 4 4.24 -63.50 28.79
CA ASP A 4 5.68 -63.42 29.00
C ASP A 4 6.15 -61.97 28.81
N ARG A 5 6.55 -61.32 29.92
CA ARG A 5 7.24 -60.02 29.91
C ARG A 5 8.74 -60.30 29.82
N SER A 6 9.28 -60.35 28.60
CA SER A 6 10.72 -60.23 28.36
C SER A 6 11.02 -58.94 27.57
N THR A 7 10.76 -57.80 28.20
CA THR A 7 11.46 -56.55 27.89
C THR A 7 12.40 -56.28 29.07
N ASP A 8 13.48 -57.05 29.13
CA ASP A 8 14.56 -56.81 30.07
C ASP A 8 15.28 -55.51 29.65
N PHE A 9 14.99 -54.43 30.36
CA PHE A 9 15.81 -53.22 30.39
C PHE A 9 16.84 -53.40 31.51
N GLY A 10 17.83 -54.24 31.27
CA GLY A 10 18.96 -54.49 32.16
C GLY A 10 20.30 -54.17 31.49
N ASP A 11 21.14 -53.43 32.20
CA ASP A 11 22.56 -53.09 31.96
C ASP A 11 22.94 -52.32 30.68
N GLY A 12 23.26 -51.04 30.86
CA GLY A 12 24.50 -50.36 30.39
C GLY A 12 24.96 -50.48 28.94
N SER A 13 24.15 -50.99 28.01
CA SER A 13 24.61 -51.37 26.68
C SER A 13 24.44 -50.25 25.66
N SER A 14 25.58 -49.84 25.09
CA SER A 14 25.73 -48.90 23.97
C SER A 14 25.21 -49.44 22.63
N VAL A 15 24.10 -50.21 22.65
CA VAL A 15 23.57 -50.93 21.49
C VAL A 15 22.45 -50.11 20.87
N ALA A 16 22.64 -49.70 19.62
CA ALA A 16 21.61 -49.12 18.76
C ALA A 16 20.40 -50.03 18.60
N ARG A 17 19.22 -49.43 18.65
CA ARG A 17 17.91 -50.11 18.55
C ARG A 17 17.07 -49.45 17.45
N ALA A 18 16.13 -50.20 16.88
CA ALA A 18 15.25 -49.72 15.83
C ALA A 18 13.78 -49.78 16.25
N PHE A 19 13.04 -48.71 15.97
CA PHE A 19 11.62 -48.56 16.23
C PHE A 19 10.92 -48.11 14.95
N ARG A 20 9.59 -48.18 14.89
CA ARG A 20 8.81 -47.53 13.84
C ARG A 20 8.21 -46.23 14.35
N LEU A 21 8.22 -45.21 13.49
CA LEU A 21 7.54 -43.95 13.71
C LEU A 21 6.10 -43.97 13.17
N CYS A 22 5.90 -44.68 12.06
CA CYS A 22 4.61 -44.93 11.45
C CYS A 22 4.66 -46.28 10.69
N SER A 23 3.73 -46.52 9.78
CA SER A 23 3.63 -47.80 9.06
C SER A 23 4.88 -48.13 8.21
N ASP A 24 5.55 -47.12 7.65
CA ASP A 24 6.62 -47.26 6.66
C ASP A 24 7.93 -46.54 7.02
N VAL A 25 7.98 -45.81 8.15
CA VAL A 25 9.18 -45.10 8.62
C VAL A 25 9.76 -45.76 9.86
N ALA A 26 11.04 -46.10 9.80
CA ALA A 26 11.83 -46.61 10.91
C ALA A 26 12.75 -45.53 11.50
N VAL A 27 13.00 -45.61 12.81
CA VAL A 27 13.90 -44.75 13.57
C VAL A 27 14.92 -45.63 14.29
N VAL A 28 16.20 -45.47 13.94
CA VAL A 28 17.33 -46.09 14.64
C VAL A 28 17.83 -45.12 15.69
N ILE A 29 17.92 -45.56 16.93
CA ILE A 29 18.35 -44.77 18.09
C ILE A 29 19.62 -45.38 18.66
N TRP A 30 20.65 -44.57 18.88
CA TRP A 30 21.90 -45.00 19.47
C TRP A 30 22.42 -44.01 20.51
N SER A 31 22.56 -44.47 21.76
CA SER A 31 23.25 -43.74 22.82
C SER A 31 24.76 -43.85 22.61
N ILE A 32 25.41 -42.74 22.28
CA ILE A 32 26.83 -42.70 21.91
C ILE A 32 27.68 -42.90 23.19
N PRO A 33 28.58 -43.91 23.21
CA PRO A 33 29.54 -44.08 24.30
C PRO A 33 30.36 -42.82 24.58
N GLN A 34 30.58 -42.48 25.86
CA GLN A 34 31.38 -41.30 26.25
C GLN A 34 32.83 -41.34 25.75
N GLN A 35 33.35 -42.52 25.42
CA GLN A 35 34.71 -42.73 24.91
C GLN A 35 34.91 -42.26 23.45
N LEU A 36 33.83 -42.01 22.70
CA LEU A 36 33.90 -41.54 21.32
C LEU A 36 34.06 -40.01 21.25
N PRO A 37 34.97 -39.48 20.40
CA PRO A 37 35.24 -38.05 20.31
C PRO A 37 33.99 -37.19 20.03
N ALA A 38 33.98 -35.97 20.59
CA ALA A 38 32.86 -35.04 20.43
C ALA A 38 32.64 -34.57 18.97
N SER A 39 33.71 -34.51 18.17
CA SER A 39 33.73 -33.85 16.86
C SER A 39 33.57 -34.79 15.65
N GLY A 40 33.49 -36.10 15.85
CA GLY A 40 33.36 -37.06 14.75
C GLY A 40 31.97 -37.03 14.10
N LYS A 41 31.90 -36.87 12.77
CA LYS A 41 30.64 -37.10 12.04
C LYS A 41 30.31 -38.60 12.06
N LEU A 42 29.07 -38.93 12.39
CA LEU A 42 28.54 -40.28 12.37
C LEU A 42 27.54 -40.41 11.23
N PHE A 43 27.61 -41.49 10.47
CA PHE A 43 26.72 -41.74 9.36
C PHE A 43 26.13 -43.14 9.45
N LEU A 44 24.95 -43.30 8.87
CA LEU A 44 24.29 -44.58 8.74
C LEU A 44 24.50 -45.10 7.31
N SER A 45 25.25 -46.19 7.18
CA SER A 45 25.46 -46.89 5.92
C SER A 45 24.38 -47.97 5.75
N THR A 46 23.69 -47.95 4.61
CA THR A 46 22.59 -48.85 4.27
C THR A 46 22.93 -49.56 2.96
N GLN A 47 22.58 -50.85 2.83
CA GLN A 47 22.84 -51.62 1.60
C GLN A 47 22.10 -51.04 0.38
N ARG A 48 20.88 -50.51 0.60
CA ARG A 48 20.14 -49.72 -0.39
C ARG A 48 20.00 -48.29 0.12
N GLN A 49 20.26 -47.31 -0.74
CA GLN A 49 20.18 -45.90 -0.39
C GLN A 49 18.76 -45.55 0.08
N ALA A 50 18.58 -45.38 1.39
CA ALA A 50 17.30 -44.98 1.96
C ALA A 50 17.05 -43.48 1.69
N VAL A 51 15.98 -43.18 0.95
CA VAL A 51 15.58 -41.80 0.65
C VAL A 51 14.09 -41.63 1.00
N PRO A 52 13.72 -40.75 1.96
CA PRO A 52 14.59 -39.87 2.74
C PRO A 52 15.36 -40.62 3.85
N LEU A 53 16.55 -40.14 4.19
CA LEU A 53 17.30 -40.48 5.41
C LEU A 53 17.64 -39.18 6.14
N VAL A 54 17.15 -39.02 7.37
CA VAL A 54 17.32 -37.81 8.17
C VAL A 54 17.93 -38.20 9.52
N SER A 55 18.99 -37.51 9.93
CA SER A 55 19.66 -37.76 11.21
C SER A 55 19.54 -36.59 12.17
N MET A 56 19.53 -36.85 13.47
CA MET A 56 19.67 -35.82 14.49
C MET A 56 20.47 -36.28 15.70
N LEU A 57 21.27 -35.37 16.23
CA LEU A 57 22.03 -35.54 17.47
C LEU A 57 21.36 -34.78 18.61
N LEU A 58 21.10 -35.47 19.70
CA LEU A 58 20.41 -34.96 20.89
C LEU A 58 21.30 -35.10 22.15
N PRO A 59 21.36 -34.08 23.01
CA PRO A 59 21.99 -34.20 24.32
C PRO A 59 21.14 -35.04 25.28
N THR A 60 21.79 -35.86 26.11
CA THR A 60 21.14 -36.71 27.14
C THR A 60 21.29 -36.09 28.55
N ALA A 61 20.46 -36.54 29.50
CA ALA A 61 20.42 -35.99 30.86
C ALA A 61 21.75 -36.19 31.63
N ASP A 62 22.48 -37.25 31.33
CA ASP A 62 23.78 -37.63 31.91
C ASP A 62 24.99 -36.93 31.26
N ARG A 63 24.77 -35.86 30.49
CA ARG A 63 25.78 -35.16 29.66
C ARG A 63 26.35 -36.00 28.51
N GLY A 64 25.74 -37.14 28.19
CA GLY A 64 26.02 -37.91 26.99
C GLY A 64 25.35 -37.35 25.73
N ARG A 65 25.29 -38.17 24.68
CA ARG A 65 24.68 -37.84 23.40
C ARG A 65 23.93 -39.03 22.82
N CYS A 66 22.79 -38.78 22.20
CA CYS A 66 21.96 -39.76 21.51
C CYS A 66 21.83 -39.38 20.04
N MET A 67 22.09 -40.31 19.13
CA MET A 67 21.92 -40.13 17.69
C MET A 67 20.69 -40.89 17.21
N LEU A 68 19.86 -40.22 16.42
CA LEU A 68 18.67 -40.80 15.80
C LEU A 68 18.77 -40.69 14.28
N TRP A 69 18.38 -41.74 13.58
CA TRP A 69 18.21 -41.76 12.12
C TRP A 69 16.82 -42.25 11.74
N ALA A 70 16.04 -41.39 11.08
CA ALA A 70 14.75 -41.75 10.50
C ALA A 70 14.90 -42.06 9.02
N MET A 71 14.26 -43.13 8.53
CA MET A 71 14.31 -43.54 7.13
C MET A 71 13.15 -44.45 6.72
N ARG A 72 12.99 -44.69 5.42
CA ARG A 72 12.14 -45.76 4.89
C ARG A 72 12.97 -47.01 4.57
N PRO A 73 12.89 -48.09 5.36
CA PRO A 73 13.76 -49.26 5.20
C PRO A 73 13.33 -50.22 4.08
N GLY A 74 12.23 -49.98 3.36
CA GLY A 74 11.71 -50.94 2.37
C GLY A 74 11.16 -52.22 2.99
N ASP A 75 10.87 -53.22 2.16
CA ASP A 75 10.11 -54.43 2.54
C ASP A 75 10.99 -55.64 2.91
N GLU A 76 12.30 -55.55 2.71
CA GLU A 76 13.26 -56.62 2.99
C GLU A 76 14.10 -56.28 4.23
N VAL A 77 14.58 -57.31 4.93
CA VAL A 77 15.55 -57.13 6.02
C VAL A 77 16.88 -56.71 5.42
N GLN A 78 17.51 -55.68 5.98
CA GLN A 78 18.78 -55.17 5.49
C GLN A 78 19.75 -54.87 6.64
N ASP A 79 21.02 -55.19 6.43
CA ASP A 79 22.07 -54.86 7.41
C ASP A 79 22.44 -53.39 7.29
N VAL A 80 22.45 -52.73 8.44
CA VAL A 80 22.75 -51.30 8.55
C VAL A 80 23.92 -51.12 9.50
N GLN A 81 24.87 -50.28 9.09
CA GLN A 81 26.07 -49.99 9.88
C GLN A 81 26.11 -48.53 10.31
N ILE A 82 26.39 -48.30 11.58
CA ILE A 82 26.75 -46.97 12.09
C ILE A 82 28.25 -46.83 11.93
N CYS A 83 28.68 -45.86 11.13
CA CYS A 83 30.08 -45.64 10.78
C CYS A 83 30.60 -44.31 11.32
N ALA A 84 31.88 -44.27 11.69
CA ALA A 84 32.61 -43.03 11.92
C ALA A 84 33.00 -42.36 10.59
N ALA A 85 33.50 -41.13 10.67
CA ALA A 85 33.88 -40.33 9.50
C ALA A 85 35.01 -40.95 8.64
N ASP A 86 35.83 -41.82 9.23
CA ASP A 86 36.89 -42.58 8.55
C ASP A 86 36.38 -43.87 7.88
N GLY A 87 35.06 -44.14 7.95
CA GLY A 87 34.43 -45.33 7.38
C GLY A 87 34.47 -46.56 8.29
N SER A 88 35.08 -46.48 9.48
CA SER A 88 35.09 -47.59 10.43
C SER A 88 33.67 -47.89 10.95
N ALA A 89 33.29 -49.16 10.92
CA ALA A 89 32.00 -49.61 11.45
C ALA A 89 32.07 -49.67 12.98
N LEU A 90 31.25 -48.86 13.64
CA LEU A 90 31.16 -48.80 15.10
C LEU A 90 30.10 -49.76 15.64
N GLN A 91 29.00 -49.92 14.90
CA GLN A 91 27.94 -50.84 15.24
C GLN A 91 27.22 -51.35 13.99
N SER A 92 26.70 -52.57 14.05
CA SER A 92 25.85 -53.15 13.00
C SER A 92 24.54 -53.63 13.60
N LEU A 93 23.44 -53.47 12.86
CA LEU A 93 22.13 -54.00 13.22
C LEU A 93 21.36 -54.43 11.97
N ALA A 94 20.58 -55.51 12.08
CA ALA A 94 19.67 -55.94 11.04
C ALA A 94 18.36 -55.13 11.13
N LEU A 95 18.13 -54.22 10.20
CA LEU A 95 16.95 -53.37 10.17
C LEU A 95 15.79 -54.10 9.49
N GLN A 96 14.77 -54.42 10.29
CA GLN A 96 13.53 -55.00 9.80
C GLN A 96 12.68 -53.95 9.06
N PRO A 97 11.75 -54.37 8.17
CA PRO A 97 10.73 -53.48 7.62
C PRO A 97 9.97 -52.76 8.74
N ALA A 98 9.65 -51.47 8.54
CA ALA A 98 9.08 -50.62 9.59
C ALA A 98 7.83 -51.24 10.24
N ALA A 99 6.96 -51.87 9.45
CA ALA A 99 5.74 -52.53 9.96
C ALA A 99 6.00 -53.62 11.03
N ARG A 100 7.19 -54.23 11.05
CA ARG A 100 7.59 -55.29 12.01
C ARG A 100 8.33 -54.76 13.23
N LEU A 101 8.72 -53.48 13.25
CA LEU A 101 9.39 -52.87 14.40
C LEU A 101 8.35 -52.45 15.46
N PRO A 102 8.73 -52.43 16.75
CA PRO A 102 7.89 -51.86 17.81
C PRO A 102 7.69 -50.36 17.57
N LEU A 103 6.52 -49.83 17.95
CA LEU A 103 6.27 -48.38 17.92
C LEU A 103 7.29 -47.66 18.81
N LEU A 104 7.71 -46.47 18.40
CA LEU A 104 8.64 -45.64 19.16
C LEU A 104 8.07 -45.34 20.55
N ASP A 105 8.76 -45.80 21.60
CA ASP A 105 8.47 -45.44 22.98
C ASP A 105 9.03 -44.04 23.27
N VAL A 106 8.16 -43.04 23.14
CA VAL A 106 8.55 -41.64 23.26
C VAL A 106 8.80 -41.24 24.72
N GLU A 107 8.02 -41.77 25.66
CA GLU A 107 8.18 -41.46 27.08
C GLU A 107 9.57 -41.88 27.55
N TYR A 108 9.96 -43.14 27.27
CA TYR A 108 11.28 -43.65 27.61
C TYR A 108 12.41 -42.86 26.92
N LEU A 109 12.23 -42.50 25.64
CA LEU A 109 13.21 -41.68 24.92
C LEU A 109 13.39 -40.33 25.62
N LEU A 110 12.29 -39.63 25.93
CA LEU A 110 12.34 -38.30 26.54
C LEU A 110 12.92 -38.30 27.96
N GLU A 111 12.70 -39.37 28.75
CA GLU A 111 13.32 -39.53 30.07
C GLU A 111 14.85 -39.59 30.01
N SER A 112 15.41 -40.13 28.91
CA SER A 112 16.85 -40.21 28.71
C SER A 112 17.49 -38.89 28.22
N LEU A 113 16.68 -37.97 27.69
CA LEU A 113 17.14 -36.74 27.06
C LEU A 113 17.26 -35.59 28.07
N SER A 114 18.15 -34.63 27.78
CA SER A 114 18.13 -33.36 28.52
C SER A 114 16.92 -32.52 28.09
N PRO A 115 16.51 -31.49 28.86
CA PRO A 115 15.40 -30.60 28.47
C PRO A 115 15.58 -30.00 27.05
N ASP A 116 16.79 -29.56 26.71
CA ASP A 116 17.13 -29.06 25.38
C ASP A 116 17.05 -30.16 24.31
N GLY A 117 17.44 -31.39 24.65
CA GLY A 117 17.35 -32.56 23.77
C GLY A 117 15.90 -32.91 23.46
N SER A 118 15.05 -32.91 24.47
CA SER A 118 13.61 -33.15 24.34
C SER A 118 12.92 -32.08 23.49
N ILE A 119 13.25 -30.80 23.69
CA ILE A 119 12.75 -29.69 22.87
C ILE A 119 13.21 -29.85 21.42
N LYS A 120 14.49 -30.14 21.20
CA LYS A 120 15.06 -30.34 19.86
C LYS A 120 14.43 -31.54 19.15
N PHE A 121 14.14 -32.61 19.89
CA PHE A 121 13.43 -33.79 19.38
C PHE A 121 12.04 -33.40 18.85
N LEU A 122 11.19 -32.81 19.68
CA LEU A 122 9.83 -32.46 19.26
C LEU A 122 9.84 -31.44 18.11
N ASN A 123 10.72 -30.43 18.17
CA ASN A 123 10.85 -29.46 17.08
C ASN A 123 11.20 -30.15 15.74
N THR A 124 12.19 -31.05 15.75
CA THR A 124 12.60 -31.78 14.54
C THR A 124 11.52 -32.73 14.03
N LEU A 125 10.77 -33.34 14.95
CA LEU A 125 9.63 -34.21 14.64
C LEU A 125 8.55 -33.45 13.86
N LEU A 126 8.13 -32.28 14.37
CA LEU A 126 7.08 -31.44 13.80
C LEU A 126 7.51 -30.73 12.50
N THR A 127 8.78 -30.34 12.39
CA THR A 127 9.31 -29.58 11.26
C THR A 127 9.89 -30.49 10.18
N VAL A 128 11.04 -31.09 10.45
CA VAL A 128 11.86 -31.82 9.46
C VAL A 128 11.25 -33.17 9.12
N TRP A 129 10.98 -34.01 10.11
CA TRP A 129 10.55 -35.40 9.87
C TRP A 129 9.15 -35.46 9.28
N ARG A 130 8.19 -34.72 9.85
CA ARG A 130 6.83 -34.58 9.29
C ARG A 130 6.85 -34.23 7.80
N SER A 131 7.69 -33.27 7.41
CA SER A 131 7.80 -32.81 6.03
C SER A 131 8.51 -33.82 5.14
N ALA A 132 9.70 -34.29 5.55
CA ALA A 132 10.53 -35.21 4.78
C ALA A 132 9.79 -36.52 4.45
N PHE A 133 9.02 -37.05 5.40
CA PHE A 133 8.29 -38.31 5.26
C PHE A 133 6.79 -38.15 4.93
N ARG A 134 6.29 -36.92 4.76
CA ARG A 134 4.88 -36.60 4.44
C ARG A 134 3.87 -37.15 5.47
N LEU A 135 4.18 -37.03 6.76
CA LEU A 135 3.43 -37.67 7.86
C LEU A 135 2.25 -36.86 8.40
N SER A 136 1.79 -35.83 7.70
CA SER A 136 0.81 -34.87 8.27
C SER A 136 -0.59 -35.46 8.53
N ARG A 137 -0.91 -36.60 7.93
CA ARG A 137 -2.20 -37.31 8.07
C ARG A 137 -2.03 -38.77 8.52
N ASP A 138 -0.87 -39.09 9.07
CA ASP A 138 -0.58 -40.43 9.56
C ASP A 138 -1.00 -40.53 11.04
N GLU A 139 -1.84 -41.53 11.34
CA GLU A 139 -2.43 -41.74 12.68
C GLU A 139 -1.39 -42.18 13.71
N LEU A 140 -0.46 -43.08 13.32
CA LEU A 140 0.59 -43.55 14.22
C LEU A 140 1.56 -42.41 14.56
N PHE A 141 1.92 -41.61 13.56
CA PHE A 141 2.73 -40.42 13.77
C PHE A 141 2.03 -39.38 14.66
N ALA A 142 0.73 -39.16 14.48
CA ALA A 142 -0.04 -38.25 15.32
C ALA A 142 -0.03 -38.71 16.78
N GLY A 143 -0.22 -40.01 17.03
CA GLY A 143 -0.10 -40.61 18.37
C GLY A 143 1.29 -40.41 18.99
N VAL A 144 2.37 -40.67 18.25
CA VAL A 144 3.75 -40.43 18.72
C VAL A 144 3.96 -38.97 19.10
N VAL A 145 3.44 -38.03 18.32
CA VAL A 145 3.55 -36.59 18.62
C VAL A 145 2.71 -36.23 19.84
N GLU A 146 1.52 -36.80 20.00
CA GLU A 146 0.66 -36.60 21.16
C GLU A 146 1.32 -37.11 22.45
N ASP A 147 1.90 -38.31 22.43
CA ASP A 147 2.68 -38.88 23.54
C ASP A 147 3.88 -37.99 23.89
N ALA A 148 4.60 -37.48 22.87
CA ALA A 148 5.71 -36.54 23.07
C ALA A 148 5.26 -35.25 23.77
N VAL A 149 4.13 -34.70 23.34
CA VAL A 149 3.55 -33.47 23.90
C VAL A 149 3.08 -33.71 25.34
N GLN A 150 2.43 -34.83 25.60
CA GLN A 150 1.92 -35.22 26.92
C GLN A 150 3.06 -35.46 27.91
N ALA A 151 4.15 -36.10 27.48
CA ALA A 151 5.34 -36.30 28.31
C ALA A 151 6.04 -34.97 28.69
N LEU A 152 6.10 -34.01 27.75
CA LEU A 152 6.73 -32.70 28.00
C LEU A 152 5.83 -31.72 28.73
N VAL A 153 4.52 -31.79 28.50
CA VAL A 153 3.53 -30.90 29.08
C VAL A 153 2.31 -31.73 29.55
N PRO A 154 2.39 -32.39 30.71
CA PRO A 154 1.36 -33.33 31.16
C PRO A 154 -0.02 -32.71 31.41
N ALA A 155 -0.07 -31.40 31.63
CA ALA A 155 -1.32 -30.66 31.84
C ALA A 155 -1.36 -29.42 30.92
N PRO A 156 -1.70 -29.59 29.63
CA PRO A 156 -1.82 -28.48 28.69
C PRO A 156 -2.87 -27.48 29.16
N ARG A 157 -2.54 -26.19 29.11
CA ARG A 157 -3.49 -25.12 29.46
C ARG A 157 -4.50 -24.89 28.34
N PRO A 158 -5.69 -24.34 28.62
CA PRO A 158 -6.65 -24.04 27.56
C PRO A 158 -6.16 -22.90 26.65
N ALA A 159 -6.46 -23.03 25.36
CA ALA A 159 -6.57 -21.94 24.41
C ALA A 159 -8.05 -21.65 24.22
N ASN A 160 -8.54 -20.46 24.54
CA ASN A 160 -9.96 -20.16 24.55
C ASN A 160 -10.36 -19.40 23.29
N SER A 161 -11.46 -19.81 22.66
CA SER A 161 -12.10 -19.03 21.61
C SER A 161 -12.71 -17.76 22.23
N VAL A 162 -12.19 -16.61 21.86
CA VAL A 162 -12.65 -15.31 22.38
C VAL A 162 -13.89 -14.87 21.63
N THR A 163 -13.76 -14.72 20.31
CA THR A 163 -14.84 -14.24 19.44
C THR A 163 -14.59 -14.67 18.00
N GLN A 164 -15.65 -14.71 17.20
CA GLN A 164 -15.52 -14.88 15.76
C GLN A 164 -15.30 -13.51 15.10
N ILE A 165 -14.19 -13.36 14.38
CA ILE A 165 -13.86 -12.09 13.69
C ILE A 165 -14.53 -12.01 12.32
N THR A 166 -14.60 -13.13 11.61
CA THR A 166 -15.27 -13.33 10.32
C THR A 166 -15.75 -14.78 10.26
N PRO A 167 -16.73 -15.12 9.39
CA PRO A 167 -17.17 -16.51 9.24
C PRO A 167 -15.99 -17.47 9.03
N GLY A 168 -15.87 -18.49 9.88
CA GLY A 168 -14.77 -19.46 9.86
C GLY A 168 -13.46 -19.04 10.52
N ARG A 169 -13.32 -17.83 11.08
CA ARG A 169 -12.09 -17.37 11.75
C ARG A 169 -12.33 -16.87 13.16
N PHE A 170 -11.54 -17.37 14.10
CA PHE A 170 -11.73 -17.13 15.53
C PHE A 170 -10.49 -16.47 16.12
N LEU A 171 -10.70 -15.44 16.92
CA LEU A 171 -9.67 -14.90 17.80
C LEU A 171 -9.51 -15.86 18.99
N ILE A 172 -8.32 -16.40 19.16
CA ILE A 172 -7.98 -17.32 20.24
C ILE A 172 -7.08 -16.59 21.24
N GLN A 173 -7.34 -16.81 22.54
CA GLN A 173 -6.52 -16.31 23.63
C GLN A 173 -5.93 -17.46 24.43
N THR A 174 -4.65 -17.35 24.77
CA THR A 174 -3.99 -18.22 25.74
C THR A 174 -2.96 -17.41 26.54
N ASP A 175 -2.28 -18.05 27.49
CA ASP A 175 -1.10 -17.50 28.15
C ASP A 175 0.16 -18.20 27.63
N VAL A 176 1.31 -17.54 27.61
CA VAL A 176 2.62 -18.13 27.27
C VAL A 176 3.68 -17.68 28.29
N SER A 177 4.71 -18.51 28.50
CA SER A 177 5.87 -18.12 29.32
C SER A 177 6.79 -17.22 28.50
N PRO A 178 7.37 -16.14 29.08
CA PRO A 178 8.42 -15.36 28.42
C PRO A 178 9.62 -16.22 27.98
N ASP A 179 9.90 -17.32 28.71
CA ASP A 179 10.99 -18.24 28.42
C ASP A 179 10.81 -19.00 27.10
N LEU A 180 9.59 -19.03 26.54
CA LEU A 180 9.32 -19.59 25.21
C LEU A 180 10.15 -18.86 24.13
N GLY A 181 10.43 -17.58 24.34
CA GLY A 181 10.96 -16.68 23.33
C GLY A 181 9.96 -16.39 22.22
N GLU A 182 10.44 -15.80 21.13
CA GLU A 182 9.63 -15.50 19.95
C GLU A 182 9.04 -16.78 19.35
N ILE A 183 7.71 -16.79 19.13
CA ILE A 183 6.97 -17.92 18.59
C ILE A 183 7.21 -17.99 17.09
N GLY A 184 7.86 -19.06 16.62
CA GLY A 184 8.19 -19.24 15.21
C GLY A 184 7.17 -20.09 14.45
N SER A 185 6.48 -21.02 15.12
CA SER A 185 5.47 -21.86 14.47
C SER A 185 4.44 -22.43 15.45
N LEU A 186 3.28 -22.79 14.90
CA LEU A 186 2.14 -23.36 15.60
C LEU A 186 1.66 -24.60 14.85
N TYR A 187 1.35 -25.66 15.58
CA TYR A 187 0.84 -26.92 15.03
C TYR A 187 -0.45 -27.32 15.73
N ALA A 188 -1.41 -27.82 14.95
CA ALA A 188 -2.58 -28.53 15.45
C ALA A 188 -2.32 -30.03 15.41
N ILE A 189 -2.49 -30.68 16.55
CA ILE A 189 -2.44 -32.13 16.73
C ILE A 189 -3.88 -32.59 16.97
N GLY A 190 -4.40 -33.35 16.02
CA GLY A 190 -5.67 -34.07 16.14
C GLY A 190 -5.42 -35.57 16.08
N ALA A 191 -6.46 -36.36 16.37
CA ALA A 191 -6.36 -37.82 16.47
C ALA A 191 -5.61 -38.48 15.30
N ASN A 192 -5.78 -37.97 14.07
CA ASN A 192 -5.20 -38.58 12.87
C ASN A 192 -4.38 -37.57 12.05
N SER A 193 -3.95 -36.46 12.64
CA SER A 193 -3.25 -35.42 11.87
C SER A 193 -2.37 -34.49 12.69
N VAL A 194 -1.24 -34.11 12.10
CA VAL A 194 -0.32 -33.08 12.61
C VAL A 194 -0.16 -32.02 11.53
N VAL A 195 -0.80 -30.88 11.72
CA VAL A 195 -0.94 -29.85 10.68
C VAL A 195 -0.32 -28.52 11.15
N PRO A 196 0.59 -27.91 10.38
CA PRO A 196 1.07 -26.57 10.67
C PRO A 196 -0.06 -25.55 10.48
N LEU A 197 -0.17 -24.61 11.42
CA LEU A 197 -1.10 -23.50 11.36
C LEU A 197 -0.33 -22.22 11.04
N THR A 198 -0.78 -21.50 10.02
CA THR A 198 -0.27 -20.16 9.72
C THR A 198 -1.02 -19.17 10.59
N SER A 199 -0.31 -18.53 11.52
CA SER A 199 -0.89 -17.45 12.33
C SER A 199 0.17 -16.41 12.67
N GLN A 200 -0.28 -15.17 12.78
CA GLN A 200 0.43 -14.12 13.47
C GLN A 200 -0.01 -14.08 14.95
N PHE A 201 0.88 -13.61 15.82
CA PHE A 201 0.67 -13.60 17.27
C PHE A 201 0.86 -12.19 17.82
N VAL A 202 0.01 -11.81 18.76
CA VAL A 202 0.25 -10.66 19.65
C VAL A 202 0.44 -11.19 21.06
N VAL A 203 1.60 -10.89 21.64
CA VAL A 203 1.92 -11.22 23.02
C VAL A 203 1.85 -9.94 23.84
N GLY A 204 1.03 -9.94 24.88
CA GLY A 204 0.83 -8.79 25.76
C GLY A 204 2.07 -8.48 26.58
N ASN A 205 2.29 -7.18 26.83
CA ASN A 205 3.43 -6.70 27.62
C ASN A 205 3.32 -7.01 29.12
N GLY A 206 2.10 -7.31 29.61
CA GLY A 206 1.85 -7.64 31.01
C GLY A 206 2.20 -9.09 31.33
N SER A 207 3.00 -9.31 32.37
CA SER A 207 3.19 -10.61 32.99
C SER A 207 2.28 -10.74 34.21
N GLU A 208 1.17 -11.46 34.09
CA GLU A 208 0.41 -11.91 35.26
C GLU A 208 0.96 -13.26 35.73
N ARG A 209 1.43 -13.33 36.97
CA ARG A 209 2.02 -14.55 37.57
C ARG A 209 3.17 -15.15 36.73
N GLY A 210 3.99 -14.30 36.12
CA GLY A 210 5.15 -14.72 35.30
C GLY A 210 4.82 -15.12 33.87
N ARG A 211 3.61 -14.83 33.36
CA ARG A 211 3.14 -15.29 32.04
C ARG A 211 2.43 -14.17 31.29
N GLN A 212 2.56 -14.17 29.97
CA GLN A 212 2.03 -13.14 29.08
C GLN A 212 0.79 -13.65 28.35
N SER A 213 -0.21 -12.80 28.18
CA SER A 213 -1.35 -13.10 27.30
C SER A 213 -0.88 -13.22 25.85
N CYS A 214 -1.37 -14.19 25.10
CA CYS A 214 -1.07 -14.41 23.69
C CYS A 214 -2.37 -14.56 22.91
N HIS A 215 -2.51 -13.75 21.86
CA HIS A 215 -3.65 -13.75 20.96
C HIS A 215 -3.22 -14.10 19.54
N PHE A 216 -4.05 -14.86 18.85
CA PHE A 216 -3.80 -15.27 17.47
C PHE A 216 -5.10 -15.64 16.78
N ILE A 217 -5.10 -15.73 15.45
CA ILE A 217 -6.31 -16.04 14.68
C ILE A 217 -6.19 -17.45 14.13
N LEU A 218 -7.20 -18.25 14.44
CA LEU A 218 -7.33 -19.59 13.93
C LEU A 218 -8.42 -19.64 12.85
N GLU A 219 -8.03 -20.05 11.65
CA GLU A 219 -9.00 -20.46 10.63
C GLU A 219 -9.51 -21.86 10.96
N SER A 220 -10.82 -21.98 11.13
CA SER A 220 -11.48 -23.20 11.53
C SER A 220 -12.46 -23.63 10.44
N ARG A 221 -12.17 -24.77 9.80
CA ARG A 221 -13.19 -25.62 9.17
C ARG A 221 -13.74 -26.52 10.28
N GLN A 222 -14.50 -25.99 11.22
CA GLN A 222 -15.08 -26.69 12.39
C GLN A 222 -14.47 -28.08 12.69
N PRO A 223 -13.47 -28.21 13.57
CA PRO A 223 -13.04 -29.54 13.99
C PRO A 223 -14.16 -30.17 14.83
N ALA A 224 -14.57 -31.39 14.47
CA ALA A 224 -15.58 -32.16 15.20
C ALA A 224 -15.07 -32.65 16.57
N GLN A 225 -13.79 -32.44 16.89
CA GLN A 225 -13.12 -32.92 18.10
C GLN A 225 -12.08 -31.92 18.61
N PRO A 226 -11.81 -31.91 19.92
CA PRO A 226 -10.77 -31.08 20.51
C PRO A 226 -9.38 -31.40 19.96
N GLN A 227 -8.52 -30.39 19.90
CA GLN A 227 -7.15 -30.49 19.35
C GLN A 227 -6.12 -29.93 20.33
N HIS A 228 -4.96 -30.57 20.38
CA HIS A 228 -3.79 -30.01 21.04
C HIS A 228 -3.09 -29.02 20.10
N LEU A 229 -2.75 -27.85 20.60
CA LEU A 229 -1.99 -26.82 19.91
C LEU A 229 -0.57 -26.78 20.47
N VAL A 230 0.43 -26.91 19.61
CA VAL A 230 1.85 -26.88 20.01
C VAL A 230 2.51 -25.65 19.42
N PHE A 231 3.00 -24.77 20.31
CA PHE A 231 3.75 -23.57 20.00
C PHE A 231 5.24 -23.88 20.09
N LEU A 232 5.97 -23.61 19.02
CA LEU A 232 7.43 -23.70 19.00
C LEU A 232 8.01 -22.29 19.03
N GLY A 233 8.70 -21.97 20.13
CA GLY A 233 9.44 -20.72 20.27
C GLY A 233 10.93 -20.90 20.08
N LYS A 234 11.68 -19.79 19.97
CA LYS A 234 13.15 -19.82 19.83
C LYS A 234 13.86 -20.53 20.99
N LYS A 235 13.26 -20.56 22.18
CA LYS A 235 13.88 -21.05 23.43
C LYS A 235 13.10 -22.16 24.12
N GLY A 236 11.94 -22.56 23.59
CA GLY A 236 11.12 -23.58 24.24
C GLY A 236 9.87 -23.99 23.47
N ILE A 237 9.00 -24.72 24.16
CA ILE A 237 7.75 -25.27 23.63
C ILE A 237 6.61 -24.97 24.61
N ALA A 238 5.41 -24.72 24.08
CA ALA A 238 4.20 -24.65 24.88
C ALA A 238 3.08 -25.47 24.22
N ALA A 239 2.40 -26.31 25.00
CA ALA A 239 1.24 -27.07 24.54
C ALA A 239 -0.06 -26.52 25.15
N ARG A 240 -1.10 -26.37 24.34
CA ARG A 240 -2.42 -25.93 24.75
C ARG A 240 -3.47 -26.92 24.28
N TYR A 241 -4.59 -26.97 24.97
CA TYR A 241 -5.77 -27.71 24.53
C TYR A 241 -6.82 -26.73 24.06
N LEU A 242 -7.36 -26.92 22.85
CA LEU A 242 -8.43 -26.09 22.29
C LEU A 242 -9.77 -26.82 22.50
N PRO A 243 -10.62 -26.40 23.47
CA PRO A 243 -11.96 -26.94 23.63
C PRO A 243 -12.85 -26.57 22.44
N ASN A 244 -14.00 -27.26 22.29
CA ASN A 244 -14.99 -26.96 21.26
C ASN A 244 -15.23 -25.44 21.14
N CYS A 245 -15.23 -24.94 19.90
CA CYS A 245 -15.13 -23.51 19.55
C CYS A 245 -16.37 -22.67 19.90
N ASN A 246 -16.93 -22.77 21.12
CA ASN A 246 -17.92 -21.83 21.61
C ASN A 246 -17.19 -20.55 22.03
N PRO A 247 -17.37 -19.42 21.31
CA PRO A 247 -16.68 -18.21 21.65
C PRO A 247 -17.21 -17.62 22.96
N ARG A 248 -16.30 -17.09 23.78
CA ARG A 248 -16.64 -16.37 25.02
C ARG A 248 -17.58 -15.19 24.75
N TYR A 249 -17.38 -14.50 23.63
CA TYR A 249 -18.21 -13.41 23.17
C TYR A 249 -19.03 -13.84 21.93
N PRO A 250 -20.35 -13.55 21.90
CA PRO A 250 -21.22 -13.93 20.77
C PRO A 250 -20.89 -13.18 19.47
N GLY A 251 -20.07 -12.13 19.51
CA GLY A 251 -19.68 -11.39 18.32
C GLY A 251 -18.55 -10.38 18.57
N LEU A 252 -17.88 -10.00 17.48
CA LEU A 252 -16.73 -9.09 17.49
C LEU A 252 -17.04 -7.73 18.12
N GLN A 253 -18.22 -7.17 17.87
CA GLN A 253 -18.61 -5.85 18.39
C GLN A 253 -18.69 -5.83 19.93
N LYS A 254 -19.21 -6.89 20.54
CA LYS A 254 -19.30 -7.00 22.01
C LYS A 254 -17.90 -7.09 22.62
N TRP A 255 -17.05 -7.94 22.04
CA TRP A 255 -15.66 -8.04 22.44
C TRP A 255 -14.93 -6.69 22.32
N TRP A 256 -15.11 -5.98 21.20
CA TRP A 256 -14.48 -4.68 20.94
C TRP A 256 -14.88 -3.60 21.94
N ALA A 257 -16.12 -3.64 22.42
CA ALA A 257 -16.63 -2.71 23.42
C ALA A 257 -16.08 -2.96 24.83
N GLU A 258 -15.75 -4.21 25.16
CA GLU A 258 -15.26 -4.61 26.49
C GLU A 258 -13.72 -4.59 26.59
N GLU A 259 -13.01 -4.99 25.53
CA GLU A 259 -11.54 -5.01 25.47
C GLU A 259 -10.93 -3.69 24.93
N GLN A 260 -11.22 -2.59 25.62
CA GLN A 260 -10.76 -1.24 25.22
C GLN A 260 -9.31 -0.93 25.62
N ARG A 261 -8.71 -1.72 26.51
CA ARG A 261 -7.45 -1.35 27.18
C ARG A 261 -6.18 -1.79 26.43
N ASP A 262 -6.26 -2.86 25.64
CA ASP A 262 -5.10 -3.36 24.89
C ASP A 262 -5.08 -2.80 23.47
N ALA A 263 -4.31 -1.73 23.29
CA ALA A 263 -4.24 -1.03 22.02
C ALA A 263 -3.44 -1.82 20.94
N GLY A 264 -2.49 -2.67 21.34
CA GLY A 264 -1.75 -3.54 20.41
C GLY A 264 -2.64 -4.65 19.86
N LEU A 265 -3.45 -5.26 20.73
CA LEU A 265 -4.44 -6.26 20.33
C LEU A 265 -5.51 -5.68 19.38
N ARG A 266 -5.93 -4.43 19.62
CA ARG A 266 -6.84 -3.71 18.71
C ARG A 266 -6.24 -3.55 17.32
N GLU A 267 -5.02 -3.03 17.22
CA GLU A 267 -4.32 -2.87 15.93
C GLU A 267 -4.17 -4.19 15.18
N PHE A 268 -3.82 -5.26 15.89
CA PHE A 268 -3.72 -6.59 15.30
C PHE A 268 -5.02 -7.10 14.72
N VAL A 269 -6.13 -6.99 15.46
CA VAL A 269 -7.43 -7.39 14.94
C VAL A 269 -7.83 -6.55 13.73
N LEU A 270 -7.53 -5.24 13.72
CA LEU A 270 -7.81 -4.37 12.57
C LEU A 270 -7.02 -4.77 11.34
N ARG A 271 -5.71 -4.98 11.49
CA ARG A 271 -4.81 -5.40 10.41
C ARG A 271 -5.26 -6.73 9.85
N GLN A 272 -5.56 -7.67 10.73
CA GLN A 272 -6.04 -8.99 10.34
C GLN A 272 -7.40 -8.94 9.68
N LEU A 273 -8.34 -8.09 10.09
CA LEU A 273 -9.62 -7.92 9.36
C LEU A 273 -9.40 -7.35 7.95
N SER A 274 -8.51 -6.36 7.85
CA SER A 274 -8.24 -5.66 6.58
C SER A 274 -7.62 -6.55 5.51
N SER A 275 -6.85 -7.57 5.91
CA SER A 275 -6.17 -8.47 4.98
C SER A 275 -7.08 -9.57 4.40
N LEU A 276 -8.29 -9.76 4.93
CA LEU A 276 -9.16 -10.90 4.55
C LEU A 276 -10.07 -10.62 3.38
N SER A 277 -10.70 -9.45 3.37
CA SER A 277 -11.70 -9.09 2.37
C SER A 277 -12.00 -7.59 2.39
N PRO A 278 -12.59 -7.03 1.33
CA PRO A 278 -13.08 -5.65 1.34
C PRO A 278 -14.07 -5.36 2.47
N SER A 279 -14.96 -6.30 2.80
CA SER A 279 -15.88 -6.19 3.94
C SER A 279 -15.15 -6.15 5.29
N GLY A 280 -14.00 -6.84 5.39
CA GLY A 280 -13.14 -6.80 6.57
C GLY A 280 -12.50 -5.43 6.78
N ALA A 281 -12.02 -4.79 5.70
CA ALA A 281 -11.51 -3.42 5.76
C ALA A 281 -12.59 -2.41 6.20
N ALA A 282 -13.82 -2.52 5.67
CA ALA A 282 -14.94 -1.69 6.09
C ALA A 282 -15.30 -1.90 7.57
N THR A 283 -15.27 -3.14 8.04
CA THR A 283 -15.49 -3.47 9.47
C THR A 283 -14.39 -2.86 10.35
N ALA A 284 -13.12 -2.94 9.93
CA ALA A 284 -12.00 -2.35 10.65
C ALA A 284 -12.14 -0.81 10.78
N ILE A 285 -12.61 -0.13 9.73
CA ILE A 285 -12.91 1.30 9.77
C ILE A 285 -14.02 1.60 10.79
N ASP A 286 -15.15 0.89 10.69
CA ASP A 286 -16.31 1.07 11.55
C ASP A 286 -15.98 0.87 13.06
N LEU A 287 -15.16 -0.14 13.37
CA LEU A 287 -14.70 -0.42 14.74
C LEU A 287 -13.85 0.72 15.34
N GLN A 288 -13.13 1.47 14.50
CA GLN A 288 -12.33 2.62 14.94
C GLN A 288 -13.14 3.91 15.07
N LEU A 289 -14.23 4.06 14.29
CA LEU A 289 -15.09 5.24 14.34
C LEU A 289 -16.09 5.22 15.50
N ARG A 290 -16.49 4.04 15.98
CA ARG A 290 -17.49 3.91 17.06
C ARG A 290 -16.91 4.19 18.45
N PRO A 291 -16.16 3.30 19.13
CA PRO A 291 -15.31 3.70 20.24
C PRO A 291 -13.87 3.93 19.74
N PRO A 292 -13.52 5.17 19.32
CA PRO A 292 -12.14 5.49 19.01
C PRO A 292 -11.26 5.33 20.25
N GLN A 293 -9.98 5.09 20.04
CA GLN A 293 -9.02 5.17 21.13
C GLN A 293 -9.00 6.61 21.67
N THR A 294 -8.80 6.77 22.98
CA THR A 294 -8.63 8.08 23.59
C THR A 294 -7.38 8.73 23.00
N ALA A 295 -7.54 9.89 22.36
CA ALA A 295 -6.42 10.65 21.84
C ALA A 295 -5.51 11.11 23.01
N GLN A 296 -4.20 10.96 22.83
CA GLN A 296 -3.19 11.26 23.85
C GLN A 296 -2.16 12.22 23.29
N ARG A 297 -1.84 13.24 24.08
CA ARG A 297 -0.80 14.24 23.79
C ARG A 297 -0.05 14.59 25.07
N VAL A 298 1.18 15.04 24.94
CA VAL A 298 1.93 15.61 26.06
C VAL A 298 1.70 17.12 26.03
N ALA A 299 0.94 17.62 27.02
CA ALA A 299 0.56 19.03 27.08
C ALA A 299 1.77 19.94 27.26
N LYS A 300 1.70 21.13 26.67
CA LYS A 300 2.74 22.16 26.77
C LYS A 300 3.06 22.50 28.23
N SER A 301 4.34 22.62 28.54
CA SER A 301 4.86 22.97 29.87
C SER A 301 6.10 23.84 29.70
N ALA A 302 6.31 24.80 30.60
CA ALA A 302 7.56 25.56 30.64
C ALA A 302 8.77 24.71 31.11
N MET A 303 8.52 23.51 31.65
CA MET A 303 9.52 22.70 32.36
C MET A 303 9.81 21.35 31.69
N HIS A 304 9.00 20.91 30.73
CA HIS A 304 9.10 19.58 30.12
C HIS A 304 8.79 19.63 28.63
N ALA A 305 9.41 18.74 27.86
CA ALA A 305 9.04 18.53 26.46
C ALA A 305 7.56 18.16 26.31
N ALA A 306 6.95 18.69 25.27
CA ALA A 306 5.56 18.49 24.88
C ALA A 306 5.46 18.13 23.40
N ALA A 307 4.43 17.37 23.05
CA ALA A 307 4.22 16.92 21.67
C ALA A 307 2.78 16.48 21.43
N GLU A 308 2.34 16.62 20.19
CA GLU A 308 1.08 16.10 19.67
C GLU A 308 1.30 15.55 18.26
N ILE A 309 0.63 14.43 17.95
CA ILE A 309 0.45 13.93 16.58
C ILE A 309 -0.96 14.30 16.15
N ASP A 310 -1.09 15.16 15.14
CA ASP A 310 -2.39 15.60 14.62
C ASP A 310 -2.66 15.06 13.20
N LEU A 311 -1.64 14.48 12.58
CA LEU A 311 -1.64 13.85 11.27
C LEU A 311 -0.99 12.47 11.36
N ALA A 312 -1.68 11.41 10.95
CA ALA A 312 -1.15 10.05 10.93
C ALA A 312 -1.85 9.20 9.86
N ILE A 313 -1.52 9.45 8.59
CA ILE A 313 -2.20 8.81 7.45
C ILE A 313 -1.48 7.52 7.09
N SER A 314 -2.15 6.40 7.31
CA SER A 314 -1.74 5.08 6.87
C SER A 314 -2.02 4.91 5.37
N LEU A 315 -0.95 4.74 4.58
CA LEU A 315 -0.98 4.52 3.14
C LEU A 315 -0.43 3.12 2.80
N GLN A 316 -0.44 2.74 1.53
CA GLN A 316 0.04 1.42 1.10
C GLN A 316 1.57 1.31 1.22
N GLY A 317 2.29 2.39 0.90
CA GLY A 317 3.76 2.45 0.94
C GLY A 317 4.37 2.89 2.27
N GLY A 318 3.55 3.28 3.25
CA GLY A 318 4.06 3.80 4.52
C GLY A 318 3.06 4.60 5.34
N LEU A 319 3.59 5.28 6.35
CA LEU A 319 2.84 6.11 7.29
C LEU A 319 3.35 7.56 7.19
N LEU A 320 2.45 8.49 6.84
CA LEU A 320 2.73 9.92 6.96
C LEU A 320 2.31 10.40 8.35
N ALA A 321 3.27 10.81 9.16
CA ALA A 321 3.04 11.38 10.48
C ALA A 321 3.32 12.89 10.49
N GLY A 322 2.58 13.65 11.29
CA GLY A 322 2.82 15.08 11.45
C GLY A 322 2.17 15.61 12.73
N GLY A 323 2.67 16.75 13.16
CA GLY A 323 2.24 17.36 14.41
C GLY A 323 3.16 18.47 14.85
N TRP A 324 3.28 18.65 16.17
CA TRP A 324 4.14 19.66 16.75
C TRP A 324 4.85 19.16 18.00
N THR A 325 6.01 19.75 18.28
CA THR A 325 6.83 19.57 19.47
C THR A 325 7.19 20.91 20.09
N ASP A 326 7.35 20.94 21.41
CA ASP A 326 7.84 22.08 22.17
C ASP A 326 8.82 21.55 23.23
N ASP A 327 10.08 21.99 23.18
CA ASP A 327 11.12 21.48 24.06
C ASP A 327 11.95 22.62 24.66
N PRO A 328 11.41 23.32 25.68
CA PRO A 328 12.05 24.52 26.24
C PRO A 328 13.35 24.22 27.02
N VAL A 329 13.58 22.95 27.38
CA VAL A 329 14.69 22.50 28.24
C VAL A 329 15.57 21.44 27.57
N SER A 330 15.45 21.23 26.26
CA SER A 330 16.26 20.28 25.47
C SER A 330 16.22 18.84 26.00
N THR A 331 15.03 18.38 26.40
CA THR A 331 14.78 17.03 26.96
C THR A 331 14.25 16.02 25.95
N LEU A 332 13.84 16.47 24.76
CA LEU A 332 13.30 15.63 23.70
C LEU A 332 14.42 14.84 23.01
N ALA A 333 14.26 13.52 22.93
CA ALA A 333 15.12 12.65 22.14
C ALA A 333 14.51 12.33 20.77
N GLY A 334 13.18 12.24 20.66
CA GLY A 334 12.49 11.96 19.40
C GLY A 334 11.06 11.48 19.57
N ILE A 335 10.45 11.05 18.47
CA ILE A 335 9.14 10.39 18.44
C ILE A 335 9.27 9.09 17.66
N ASP A 336 8.67 8.01 18.18
CA ASP A 336 8.66 6.71 17.53
C ASP A 336 7.22 6.27 17.22
N TYR A 337 6.99 5.66 16.06
CA TYR A 337 5.79 4.88 15.75
C TYR A 337 5.88 3.51 16.43
N LEU A 338 4.80 3.03 17.03
CA LEU A 338 4.72 1.75 17.70
C LEU A 338 3.93 0.74 16.85
N LYS A 339 4.58 -0.35 16.47
CA LYS A 339 3.92 -1.50 15.85
C LYS A 339 3.04 -2.27 16.86
N GLU A 340 2.19 -3.15 16.34
CA GLU A 340 1.31 -4.03 17.12
C GLU A 340 2.06 -4.95 18.10
N ASP A 341 3.29 -5.36 17.73
CA ASP A 341 4.21 -6.19 18.53
C ASP A 341 5.01 -5.38 19.57
N GLY A 342 4.82 -4.05 19.61
CA GLY A 342 5.56 -3.14 20.49
C GLY A 342 6.90 -2.65 19.93
N THR A 343 7.30 -3.09 18.73
CA THR A 343 8.51 -2.57 18.06
C THR A 343 8.36 -1.07 17.81
N ALA A 344 9.33 -0.28 18.29
CA ALA A 344 9.38 1.16 18.09
C ALA A 344 10.23 1.51 16.86
N LEU A 345 9.63 2.23 15.91
CA LEU A 345 10.28 2.75 14.72
C LEU A 345 10.44 4.27 14.83
N PRO A 346 11.66 4.82 14.89
CA PRO A 346 11.86 6.24 15.11
C PRO A 346 11.54 7.07 13.86
N LEU A 347 10.95 8.26 14.05
CA LEU A 347 10.63 9.21 12.97
C LEU A 347 11.79 10.16 12.63
N ASP A 348 12.77 10.26 13.52
CA ASP A 348 13.86 11.25 13.52
C ASP A 348 14.74 11.23 12.27
N GLY A 349 14.92 10.07 11.63
CA GLY A 349 15.68 9.95 10.37
C GLY A 349 15.02 10.60 9.15
N ASN A 350 13.70 10.84 9.17
CA ASN A 350 12.91 11.21 7.99
C ASN A 350 11.84 12.30 8.26
N TRP A 351 12.02 13.13 9.30
CA TRP A 351 11.11 14.24 9.58
C TRP A 351 11.67 15.62 9.18
N TYR A 352 10.81 16.47 8.65
CA TYR A 352 11.10 17.85 8.29
C TYR A 352 10.43 18.77 9.31
N GLN A 353 11.23 19.62 9.95
CA GLN A 353 10.78 20.52 11.01
C GLN A 353 10.69 21.96 10.51
N PHE A 354 9.72 22.70 11.03
CA PHE A 354 9.48 24.10 10.66
C PHE A 354 8.80 24.89 11.79
N PRO A 355 8.98 26.22 11.85
CA PRO A 355 8.25 27.05 12.81
C PRO A 355 6.73 26.93 12.64
N ALA A 356 6.02 26.69 13.75
CA ALA A 356 4.57 26.56 13.75
C ALA A 356 3.93 27.25 14.96
N TRP A 357 2.60 27.28 14.98
CA TRP A 357 1.81 27.90 16.04
C TRP A 357 0.86 26.86 16.64
N GLY A 358 1.06 26.54 17.92
CA GLY A 358 0.14 25.74 18.71
C GLY A 358 -1.01 26.60 19.24
N GLN A 359 -2.19 26.00 19.41
CA GLN A 359 -3.31 26.62 20.13
C GLN A 359 -3.35 26.17 21.58
N GLU A 360 -3.33 27.11 22.52
CA GLU A 360 -3.61 26.82 23.93
C GLU A 360 -5.10 26.56 24.15
N ALA A 361 -5.43 25.39 24.68
CA ALA A 361 -6.80 24.94 24.90
C ALA A 361 -7.65 25.80 25.87
N LYS A 362 -7.04 26.71 26.62
CA LYS A 362 -7.74 27.53 27.64
C LYS A 362 -7.88 29.01 27.28
N THR A 363 -7.04 29.54 26.41
CA THR A 363 -6.88 31.00 26.21
C THR A 363 -7.06 31.43 24.76
N ASN A 364 -7.15 30.48 23.83
CA ASN A 364 -7.09 30.74 22.38
C ASN A 364 -5.82 31.51 21.96
N SER A 365 -4.79 31.55 22.82
CA SER A 365 -3.52 32.21 22.55
C SER A 365 -2.69 31.34 21.60
N LYS A 366 -1.98 31.97 20.65
CA LYS A 366 -1.04 31.30 19.75
C LYS A 366 0.30 31.19 20.45
N THR A 367 0.77 29.96 20.68
CA THR A 367 2.10 29.71 21.24
C THR A 367 3.04 29.23 20.16
N SER A 368 4.28 29.73 20.15
CA SER A 368 5.33 29.21 19.27
C SER A 368 5.61 27.75 19.59
N VAL A 369 5.65 26.90 18.57
CA VAL A 369 6.00 25.47 18.64
C VAL A 369 6.81 25.10 17.39
N THR A 370 7.44 23.93 17.41
CA THR A 370 8.10 23.37 16.22
C THR A 370 7.15 22.38 15.56
N GLY A 371 6.65 22.71 14.37
CA GLY A 371 5.88 21.78 13.55
C GLY A 371 6.80 20.75 12.91
N PHE A 372 6.29 19.56 12.65
CA PHE A 372 7.02 18.54 11.91
C PHE A 372 6.09 17.71 11.03
N VAL A 373 6.66 17.14 9.97
CA VAL A 373 6.05 16.10 9.16
C VAL A 373 7.10 15.04 8.85
N ALA A 374 6.72 13.76 8.80
CA ALA A 374 7.62 12.63 8.63
C ALA A 374 6.98 11.60 7.72
N TRP A 375 7.76 11.04 6.80
CA TRP A 375 7.38 9.87 6.02
C TRP A 375 8.13 8.65 6.54
N LEU A 376 7.38 7.67 7.03
CA LEU A 376 7.90 6.40 7.49
C LEU A 376 7.55 5.32 6.45
N PRO A 377 8.50 4.90 5.59
CA PRO A 377 8.27 3.79 4.67
C PRO A 377 8.09 2.50 5.46
N LEU A 378 7.12 1.68 5.05
CA LEU A 378 6.81 0.40 5.69
C LEU A 378 6.74 -0.70 4.63
N ASP A 379 7.34 -1.86 4.92
CA ASP A 379 7.37 -3.00 4.00
C ASP A 379 5.98 -3.61 3.79
N GLU A 380 5.11 -3.49 4.80
CA GLU A 380 3.75 -3.99 4.77
C GLU A 380 2.75 -2.86 5.06
N PRO A 381 1.63 -2.80 4.33
CA PRO A 381 0.60 -1.80 4.56
C PRO A 381 -0.06 -2.01 5.92
N LEU A 382 -0.30 -0.91 6.63
CA LEU A 382 -0.97 -0.94 7.94
C LEU A 382 -2.48 -1.23 7.84
N GLY A 383 -3.02 -1.32 6.62
CA GLY A 383 -4.46 -1.32 6.38
C GLY A 383 -5.08 0.03 6.77
N PRO A 384 -6.40 0.09 6.99
CA PRO A 384 -7.11 1.31 7.34
C PRO A 384 -6.93 1.67 8.83
N LEU A 385 -5.69 1.81 9.29
CA LEU A 385 -5.38 2.19 10.67
C LEU A 385 -5.55 3.71 10.84
N LEU A 386 -6.63 4.12 11.51
CA LEU A 386 -7.04 5.52 11.68
C LEU A 386 -6.41 6.20 12.90
N GLN A 387 -5.91 5.43 13.86
CA GLN A 387 -5.22 5.96 15.05
C GLN A 387 -3.94 5.18 15.34
N PRO A 388 -2.90 5.30 14.49
CA PRO A 388 -1.59 4.70 14.77
C PRO A 388 -1.01 5.21 16.09
N ARG A 389 -0.37 4.33 16.87
CA ARG A 389 0.23 4.69 18.14
C ARG A 389 1.65 5.21 17.98
N PHE A 390 1.99 6.19 18.80
CA PHE A 390 3.32 6.77 18.87
C PHE A 390 3.78 6.90 20.33
N GLN A 391 5.06 7.16 20.51
CA GLN A 391 5.63 7.53 21.80
C GLN A 391 6.60 8.70 21.65
N LEU A 392 6.53 9.64 22.58
CA LEU A 392 7.55 10.66 22.82
C LEU A 392 8.69 10.04 23.62
N ARG A 393 9.91 10.11 23.09
CA ARG A 393 11.13 9.61 23.74
C ARG A 393 11.91 10.79 24.33
N LEU A 394 12.28 10.69 25.59
CA LEU A 394 13.06 11.71 26.31
C LEU A 394 14.52 11.28 26.49
N ASN A 395 15.44 12.24 26.62
CA ASN A 395 16.86 12.00 26.86
C ASN A 395 17.13 11.24 28.18
N SER A 396 16.16 11.24 29.12
CA SER A 396 16.22 10.45 30.35
C SER A 396 15.95 8.95 30.15
N GLY A 397 15.54 8.52 28.95
CA GLY A 397 15.05 7.18 28.66
C GLY A 397 13.56 6.98 28.96
N ALA A 398 12.88 7.97 29.54
CA ALA A 398 11.44 7.91 29.75
C ALA A 398 10.67 8.06 28.41
N VAL A 399 9.55 7.36 28.31
CA VAL A 399 8.63 7.43 27.15
C VAL A 399 7.25 7.91 27.58
N LYS A 400 6.56 8.66 26.71
CA LYS A 400 5.16 9.08 26.90
C LYS A 400 4.31 8.71 25.69
N PRO A 401 3.14 8.08 25.86
CA PRO A 401 2.30 7.70 24.73
C PRO A 401 1.70 8.92 24.02
N LEU A 402 1.57 8.80 22.70
CA LEU A 402 0.93 9.77 21.81
C LEU A 402 -0.06 9.00 20.92
N VAL A 403 -1.31 9.46 20.86
CA VAL A 403 -2.36 8.84 20.04
C VAL A 403 -3.15 9.95 19.34
N PRO A 404 -3.17 10.00 18.00
CA PRO A 404 -3.90 11.01 17.27
C PRO A 404 -5.41 10.79 17.37
N LYS A 405 -6.18 11.81 16.98
CA LYS A 405 -7.62 11.63 16.68
C LYS A 405 -7.78 10.74 15.43
N PRO A 406 -8.95 10.10 15.23
CA PRO A 406 -9.23 9.33 14.02
C PRO A 406 -8.92 10.12 12.74
N GLN A 407 -8.10 9.50 11.89
CA GLN A 407 -7.62 10.08 10.63
C GLN A 407 -8.54 9.71 9.46
N PRO A 408 -8.56 10.50 8.37
CA PRO A 408 -9.35 10.18 7.20
C PRO A 408 -8.83 8.91 6.50
N PHE A 409 -9.75 8.09 5.97
CA PHE A 409 -9.44 6.90 5.18
C PHE A 409 -9.83 7.05 3.71
N GLU A 410 -10.74 7.96 3.37
CA GLU A 410 -11.09 8.23 1.98
C GLU A 410 -9.94 8.93 1.25
N PRO A 411 -9.49 8.44 0.07
CA PRO A 411 -8.30 8.96 -0.62
C PRO A 411 -8.33 10.49 -0.85
N VAL A 412 -9.50 11.05 -1.21
CA VAL A 412 -9.66 12.50 -1.42
C VAL A 412 -9.41 13.28 -0.11
N ALA A 413 -9.93 12.78 1.01
CA ALA A 413 -9.75 13.40 2.32
C ALA A 413 -8.29 13.25 2.82
N GLN A 414 -7.68 12.09 2.56
CA GLN A 414 -6.26 11.85 2.83
C GLN A 414 -5.38 12.84 2.07
N ARG A 415 -5.53 12.94 0.75
CA ARG A 415 -4.81 13.91 -0.10
C ARG A 415 -4.91 15.33 0.44
N ASN A 416 -6.13 15.80 0.73
CA ASN A 416 -6.34 17.15 1.23
C ASN A 416 -5.67 17.39 2.58
N ARG A 417 -5.56 16.35 3.42
CA ARG A 417 -4.86 16.43 4.70
C ARG A 417 -3.34 16.39 4.52
N ILE A 418 -2.80 15.60 3.57
CA ILE A 418 -1.38 15.59 3.20
C ILE A 418 -0.94 16.97 2.69
N LEU A 419 -1.71 17.58 1.79
CA LEU A 419 -1.43 18.92 1.26
C LEU A 419 -1.42 20.02 2.34
N ARG A 420 -2.07 19.78 3.49
CA ARG A 420 -2.11 20.69 4.64
C ARG A 420 -1.07 20.34 5.70
N ALA A 421 -0.25 19.31 5.49
CA ALA A 421 0.77 18.87 6.45
C ALA A 421 1.91 19.90 6.60
N VAL A 422 2.18 20.68 5.55
CA VAL A 422 3.20 21.72 5.53
C VAL A 422 2.55 23.03 5.07
N THR A 423 2.99 24.18 5.59
CA THR A 423 2.50 25.46 5.10
C THR A 423 3.19 25.82 3.78
N PRO A 424 2.57 26.64 2.91
CA PRO A 424 3.17 27.04 1.62
C PRO A 424 4.56 27.72 1.72
N GLN A 425 4.94 28.24 2.90
CA GLN A 425 6.25 28.86 3.14
C GLN A 425 7.36 27.83 3.43
N HIS A 426 6.98 26.62 3.82
CA HIS A 426 7.88 25.54 4.23
C HIS A 426 7.85 24.34 3.27
N ALA A 427 7.05 24.42 2.21
CA ALA A 427 6.98 23.44 1.13
C ALA A 427 8.20 23.55 0.19
N THR A 428 9.34 23.07 0.68
CA THR A 428 10.65 23.09 0.00
C THR A 428 10.89 21.82 -0.82
N ASP A 429 11.91 21.79 -1.70
CA ASP A 429 12.31 20.57 -2.45
C ASP A 429 12.54 19.38 -1.51
N ALA A 430 13.22 19.59 -0.38
CA ALA A 430 13.45 18.55 0.60
C ALA A 430 12.13 17.99 1.16
N ALA A 431 11.23 18.85 1.61
CA ALA A 431 9.92 18.44 2.16
C ALA A 431 9.06 17.72 1.10
N PHE A 432 9.10 18.15 -0.16
CA PHE A 432 8.41 17.44 -1.23
C PHE A 432 9.05 16.09 -1.52
N ARG A 433 10.35 16.06 -1.80
CA ARG A 433 11.06 14.86 -2.28
C ARG A 433 11.00 13.70 -1.29
N THR A 434 11.25 13.97 -0.02
CA THR A 434 11.42 12.90 0.97
C THR A 434 10.13 12.55 1.70
N ILE A 435 9.17 13.49 1.77
CA ILE A 435 8.00 13.35 2.67
C ILE A 435 6.67 13.40 1.91
N LEU A 436 6.38 14.51 1.23
CA LEU A 436 5.05 14.69 0.63
C LEU A 436 4.87 13.90 -0.68
N ALA A 437 5.89 13.82 -1.53
CA ALA A 437 5.79 13.17 -2.83
C ALA A 437 5.47 11.67 -2.74
N PRO A 438 6.16 10.86 -1.89
CA PRO A 438 5.80 9.46 -1.73
C PRO A 438 4.34 9.27 -1.26
N ALA A 439 3.90 10.10 -0.30
CA ALA A 439 2.54 10.03 0.23
C ALA A 439 1.48 10.46 -0.79
N LEU A 440 1.69 11.55 -1.53
CA LEU A 440 0.77 12.04 -2.56
C LEU A 440 0.68 11.06 -3.74
N GLN A 441 1.80 10.51 -4.20
CA GLN A 441 1.82 9.52 -5.28
C GLN A 441 1.03 8.26 -4.91
N ASP A 442 1.18 7.76 -3.69
CA ASP A 442 0.47 6.58 -3.24
C ASP A 442 -1.06 6.82 -3.13
N VAL A 443 -1.45 7.99 -2.62
CA VAL A 443 -2.86 8.40 -2.57
C VAL A 443 -3.44 8.60 -3.97
N GLU A 444 -2.75 9.29 -4.88
CA GLU A 444 -3.25 9.51 -6.25
C GLU A 444 -3.34 8.20 -7.02
N LYS A 445 -2.39 7.27 -6.84
CA LYS A 445 -2.47 5.91 -7.41
C LYS A 445 -3.67 5.13 -6.87
N THR A 446 -3.95 5.25 -5.57
CA THR A 446 -5.13 4.63 -4.96
C THR A 446 -6.41 5.25 -5.50
N LEU A 447 -6.47 6.58 -5.59
CA LEU A 447 -7.60 7.31 -6.14
C LEU A 447 -7.89 6.88 -7.59
N GLY A 448 -6.87 6.81 -8.44
CA GLY A 448 -7.00 6.36 -9.83
C GLY A 448 -7.57 4.96 -10.00
N LYS A 449 -7.40 4.05 -9.03
CA LYS A 449 -8.02 2.72 -9.04
C LYS A 449 -9.49 2.71 -8.64
N THR A 450 -9.92 3.74 -7.91
CA THR A 450 -11.29 3.85 -7.37
C THR A 450 -12.19 4.75 -8.22
N VAL A 451 -11.59 5.60 -9.06
CA VAL A 451 -12.28 6.49 -9.96
C VAL A 451 -12.62 5.71 -11.22
N GLU A 452 -13.91 5.57 -11.49
CA GLU A 452 -14.41 4.90 -12.69
C GLU A 452 -15.60 5.64 -13.29
N VAL A 453 -15.94 5.28 -14.51
CA VAL A 453 -17.14 5.75 -15.20
C VAL A 453 -18.29 4.88 -14.71
N ASP A 454 -19.25 5.49 -14.03
CA ASP A 454 -20.40 4.79 -13.49
C ASP A 454 -21.38 4.43 -14.62
N HIS A 455 -21.77 5.43 -15.42
CA HIS A 455 -22.61 5.21 -16.59
C HIS A 455 -22.49 6.33 -17.63
N VAL A 456 -23.07 6.09 -18.80
CA VAL A 456 -23.07 7.01 -19.94
C VAL A 456 -24.50 7.23 -20.43
N LYS A 457 -24.81 8.46 -20.85
CA LYS A 457 -26.10 8.83 -21.44
C LYS A 457 -25.92 9.61 -22.73
N ASP A 458 -26.56 9.17 -23.80
CA ASP A 458 -26.57 9.86 -25.09
C ASP A 458 -27.76 10.81 -25.23
N TYR A 459 -27.54 11.93 -25.91
CA TYR A 459 -28.53 12.91 -26.33
C TYR A 459 -28.53 13.03 -27.85
N GLY A 460 -29.58 12.49 -28.48
CA GLY A 460 -29.68 12.37 -29.93
C GLY A 460 -29.11 11.05 -30.46
N ARG A 461 -29.11 10.89 -31.79
CA ARG A 461 -28.49 9.73 -32.46
C ARG A 461 -26.98 9.96 -32.56
N ALA A 462 -26.20 8.94 -32.20
CA ALA A 462 -24.74 8.95 -32.30
C ALA A 462 -24.28 9.35 -33.72
N HIS A 463 -23.21 10.14 -33.79
CA HIS A 463 -22.60 10.49 -35.06
C HIS A 463 -21.88 9.26 -35.63
N PRO A 464 -22.19 8.80 -36.87
CA PRO A 464 -21.66 7.53 -37.37
C PRO A 464 -20.14 7.54 -37.58
N ALA A 465 -19.56 8.69 -37.91
CA ALA A 465 -18.11 8.87 -38.06
C ALA A 465 -17.73 10.35 -37.85
N PRO A 466 -17.69 10.86 -36.61
CA PRO A 466 -17.29 12.25 -36.37
C PRO A 466 -15.81 12.40 -36.73
N LEU A 467 -15.43 13.54 -37.31
CA LEU A 467 -14.02 13.87 -37.51
C LEU A 467 -13.38 14.25 -36.17
N VAL A 468 -14.13 15.03 -35.37
CA VAL A 468 -13.68 15.64 -34.12
C VAL A 468 -14.55 15.19 -32.94
N SER A 469 -13.93 14.83 -31.81
CA SER A 469 -14.62 14.66 -30.53
C SER A 469 -14.19 15.75 -29.56
N ILE A 470 -15.15 16.55 -29.09
CA ILE A 470 -14.93 17.63 -28.13
C ILE A 470 -15.21 17.08 -26.72
N VAL A 471 -14.19 16.98 -25.89
CA VAL A 471 -14.28 16.52 -24.51
C VAL A 471 -14.32 17.73 -23.58
N VAL A 472 -15.40 17.83 -22.79
CA VAL A 472 -15.65 18.94 -21.87
C VAL A 472 -15.85 18.41 -20.44
N PRO A 473 -14.86 18.49 -19.56
CA PRO A 473 -15.02 18.11 -18.16
C PRO A 473 -15.87 19.14 -17.38
N LEU A 474 -16.71 18.63 -16.48
CA LEU A 474 -17.67 19.39 -15.67
C LEU A 474 -17.49 19.08 -14.20
N TYR A 475 -17.23 20.14 -13.42
CA TYR A 475 -17.14 20.06 -11.96
C TYR A 475 -17.98 21.17 -11.30
N ARG A 476 -19.09 20.77 -10.67
CA ARG A 476 -19.98 21.58 -9.81
C ARG A 476 -20.61 22.85 -10.38
N VAL A 477 -20.17 23.35 -11.53
CA VAL A 477 -20.65 24.60 -12.12
C VAL A 477 -21.09 24.33 -13.56
N LEU A 478 -22.36 24.67 -13.84
CA LEU A 478 -23.02 24.43 -15.13
C LEU A 478 -23.36 25.73 -15.87
N ASP A 479 -23.13 26.90 -15.25
CA ASP A 479 -23.59 28.21 -15.72
C ASP A 479 -23.20 28.53 -17.17
N PHE A 480 -22.00 28.09 -17.57
CA PHE A 480 -21.44 28.39 -18.89
C PHE A 480 -21.89 27.43 -20.00
N LEU A 481 -22.46 26.27 -19.65
CA LEU A 481 -22.86 25.26 -20.63
C LEU A 481 -23.84 25.80 -21.67
N ARG A 482 -24.77 26.65 -21.23
CA ARG A 482 -25.75 27.27 -22.13
C ARG A 482 -25.07 28.15 -23.18
N PHE A 483 -24.12 28.97 -22.75
CA PHE A 483 -23.40 29.89 -23.64
C PHE A 483 -22.43 29.14 -24.56
N GLN A 484 -21.67 28.19 -24.01
CA GLN A 484 -20.73 27.38 -24.76
C GLN A 484 -21.45 26.57 -25.85
N LEU A 485 -22.51 25.83 -25.49
CA LEU A 485 -23.24 25.02 -26.45
C LEU A 485 -23.97 25.89 -27.48
N SER A 486 -24.56 27.01 -27.07
CA SER A 486 -25.19 27.95 -28.02
C SER A 486 -24.17 28.50 -29.03
N GLY A 487 -22.97 28.85 -28.57
CA GLY A 487 -21.88 29.33 -29.42
C GLY A 487 -21.33 28.25 -30.36
N MET A 488 -21.32 26.98 -29.94
CA MET A 488 -20.96 25.87 -30.82
C MET A 488 -22.08 25.53 -31.82
N ALA A 489 -23.35 25.68 -31.43
CA ALA A 489 -24.50 25.38 -32.28
C ALA A 489 -24.65 26.32 -33.48
N THR A 490 -24.05 27.51 -33.43
CA THR A 490 -24.05 28.47 -34.54
C THR A 490 -22.97 28.18 -35.58
N ASP A 491 -22.14 27.15 -35.38
CA ASP A 491 -21.09 26.71 -36.30
C ASP A 491 -21.56 25.49 -37.10
N PRO A 492 -21.94 25.64 -38.38
CA PRO A 492 -22.42 24.53 -39.21
C PRO A 492 -21.35 23.44 -39.40
N TRP A 493 -20.09 23.84 -39.55
CA TRP A 493 -19.00 22.88 -39.76
C TRP A 493 -18.81 22.01 -38.51
N LEU A 494 -18.84 22.62 -37.32
CA LEU A 494 -18.81 21.89 -36.05
C LEU A 494 -20.01 20.94 -35.92
N ALA A 495 -21.22 21.42 -36.18
CA ALA A 495 -22.45 20.63 -36.03
C ALA A 495 -22.48 19.38 -36.95
N GLU A 496 -21.86 19.48 -38.13
CA GLU A 496 -21.75 18.38 -39.10
C GLU A 496 -20.59 17.43 -38.85
N ASN A 497 -19.46 17.91 -38.31
CA ASN A 497 -18.23 17.13 -38.26
C ASN A 497 -17.82 16.66 -36.86
N SER A 498 -18.57 17.04 -35.81
CA SER A 498 -18.17 16.77 -34.44
C SER A 498 -19.22 16.06 -33.58
N GLU A 499 -18.73 15.44 -32.51
CA GLU A 499 -19.53 15.04 -31.35
C GLU A 499 -19.03 15.76 -30.09
N ILE A 500 -19.92 15.98 -29.12
CA ILE A 500 -19.58 16.62 -27.84
C ILE A 500 -19.75 15.61 -26.71
N ILE A 501 -18.73 15.48 -25.88
CA ILE A 501 -18.66 14.56 -24.75
C ILE A 501 -18.46 15.38 -23.48
N TYR A 502 -19.53 15.56 -22.73
CA TYR A 502 -19.49 16.13 -21.39
C TYR A 502 -19.10 15.05 -20.39
N VAL A 503 -18.11 15.33 -19.54
CA VAL A 503 -17.66 14.41 -18.50
C VAL A 503 -17.96 15.02 -17.13
N LEU A 504 -18.93 14.46 -16.41
CA LEU A 504 -19.31 14.93 -15.09
C LEU A 504 -18.56 14.15 -14.02
N ASP A 505 -17.68 14.84 -13.27
CA ASP A 505 -16.93 14.27 -12.15
C ASP A 505 -17.51 14.63 -10.77
N SER A 506 -18.67 15.27 -10.76
CA SER A 506 -19.45 15.62 -9.56
C SER A 506 -20.83 14.94 -9.62
N PRO A 507 -20.90 13.63 -9.31
CA PRO A 507 -22.14 12.87 -9.42
C PRO A 507 -23.28 13.45 -8.57
N GLU A 508 -22.97 14.25 -7.55
CA GLU A 508 -23.97 14.94 -6.72
C GLU A 508 -24.88 15.93 -7.49
N ILE A 509 -24.50 16.38 -8.69
CA ILE A 509 -25.28 17.31 -9.53
C ILE A 509 -25.74 16.67 -10.86
N GLU A 510 -25.77 15.34 -10.92
CA GLU A 510 -26.07 14.60 -12.14
C GLU A 510 -27.47 14.90 -12.70
N ASP A 511 -28.50 14.93 -11.84
CA ASP A 511 -29.88 15.18 -12.27
C ASP A 511 -30.05 16.56 -12.91
N GLU A 512 -29.44 17.59 -12.31
CA GLU A 512 -29.44 18.95 -12.84
C GLU A 512 -28.72 19.01 -14.20
N THR A 513 -27.56 18.34 -14.29
CA THR A 513 -26.78 18.24 -15.52
C THR A 513 -27.59 17.54 -16.63
N LYS A 514 -28.26 16.42 -16.29
CA LYS A 514 -29.09 15.65 -17.23
C LYS A 514 -30.27 16.47 -17.75
N HIS A 515 -30.93 17.21 -16.86
CA HIS A 515 -32.05 18.07 -17.23
C HIS A 515 -31.59 19.20 -18.18
N LEU A 516 -30.48 19.87 -17.84
CA LEU A 516 -29.92 20.96 -18.63
C LEU A 516 -29.51 20.50 -20.04
N LEU A 517 -28.73 19.42 -20.14
CA LEU A 517 -28.29 18.88 -21.42
C LEU A 517 -29.46 18.37 -22.27
N GLY A 518 -30.51 17.81 -21.65
CA GLY A 518 -31.73 17.41 -22.34
C GLY A 518 -32.45 18.59 -23.00
N GLY A 519 -32.66 19.69 -22.27
CA GLY A 519 -33.28 20.90 -22.82
C GLY A 519 -32.44 21.55 -23.92
N LEU A 520 -31.12 21.59 -23.72
CA LEU A 520 -30.17 22.13 -24.68
C LEU A 520 -30.10 21.31 -25.99
N HIS A 521 -30.19 19.98 -25.89
CA HIS A 521 -30.29 19.10 -27.05
C HIS A 521 -31.56 19.40 -27.87
N ILE A 522 -32.70 19.55 -27.22
CA ILE A 522 -33.97 19.86 -27.88
C ILE A 522 -33.91 21.22 -28.59
N LEU A 523 -33.24 22.20 -27.97
CA LEU A 523 -33.14 23.56 -28.51
C LEU A 523 -32.21 23.67 -29.73
N HIS A 524 -31.05 23.02 -29.68
CA HIS A 524 -29.98 23.21 -30.67
C HIS A 524 -29.79 22.01 -31.61
N GLY A 525 -30.31 20.84 -31.30
CA GLY A 525 -30.16 19.62 -32.09
C GLY A 525 -28.74 19.02 -32.10
N LEU A 526 -27.79 19.58 -31.34
CA LEU A 526 -26.43 19.05 -31.25
C LEU A 526 -26.42 17.70 -30.54
N ARG A 527 -25.60 16.79 -31.07
CA ARG A 527 -25.38 15.45 -30.54
C ARG A 527 -24.42 15.53 -29.37
N MET A 528 -24.83 14.99 -28.23
CA MET A 528 -24.03 15.05 -27.01
C MET A 528 -24.01 13.71 -26.30
N LYS A 529 -22.93 13.45 -25.59
CA LYS A 529 -22.78 12.33 -24.67
C LYS A 529 -22.44 12.88 -23.29
N LEU A 530 -23.09 12.35 -22.26
CA LEU A 530 -22.74 12.61 -20.86
C LEU A 530 -22.10 11.35 -20.28
N VAL A 531 -20.83 11.45 -19.90
CA VAL A 531 -20.07 10.44 -19.17
C VAL A 531 -20.07 10.83 -17.71
N VAL A 532 -20.65 10.01 -16.83
CA VAL A 532 -20.72 10.30 -15.39
C VAL A 532 -19.69 9.44 -14.66
N MET A 533 -18.83 10.09 -13.87
CA MET A 533 -17.86 9.42 -13.01
C MET A 533 -18.45 9.18 -11.63
N ASN A 534 -18.04 8.10 -10.97
CA ASN A 534 -18.52 7.74 -9.63
C ASN A 534 -18.05 8.70 -8.52
N ARG A 535 -17.04 9.53 -8.79
CA ARG A 535 -16.49 10.57 -7.89
C ARG A 535 -15.58 11.54 -8.65
N ASN A 536 -15.18 12.63 -8.00
CA ASN A 536 -14.20 13.57 -8.55
C ASN A 536 -12.81 12.91 -8.67
N GLY A 537 -12.35 12.78 -9.92
CA GLY A 537 -11.02 12.27 -10.27
C GLY A 537 -10.00 13.35 -10.61
N GLY A 538 -10.39 14.62 -10.70
CA GLY A 538 -9.57 15.71 -11.21
C GLY A 538 -9.61 15.84 -12.74
N TYR A 539 -9.07 16.95 -13.23
CA TYR A 539 -9.18 17.36 -14.63
C TYR A 539 -8.61 16.32 -15.61
N ALA A 540 -7.38 15.84 -15.35
CA ALA A 540 -6.70 14.85 -16.19
C ALA A 540 -7.53 13.55 -16.34
N ARG A 541 -8.07 13.01 -15.23
CA ARG A 541 -8.87 11.78 -15.24
C ARG A 541 -10.19 11.97 -15.98
N ALA A 542 -10.84 13.12 -15.80
CA ALA A 542 -12.08 13.43 -16.51
C ALA A 542 -11.84 13.56 -18.03
N CYS A 543 -10.78 14.25 -18.45
CA CYS A 543 -10.39 14.34 -19.86
C CYS A 543 -10.05 12.97 -20.45
N ASN A 544 -9.23 12.17 -19.76
CA ASN A 544 -8.89 10.80 -20.17
C ASN A 544 -10.15 9.92 -20.28
N ALA A 545 -11.08 10.02 -19.32
CA ALA A 545 -12.33 9.28 -19.35
C ALA A 545 -13.17 9.66 -20.57
N GLY A 546 -13.33 10.95 -20.86
CA GLY A 546 -14.03 11.42 -22.05
C GLY A 546 -13.37 10.96 -23.36
N ALA A 547 -12.04 11.03 -23.44
CA ALA A 547 -11.27 10.58 -24.60
C ALA A 547 -11.49 9.09 -24.92
N ARG A 548 -11.73 8.23 -23.91
CA ARG A 548 -12.04 6.80 -24.13
C ARG A 548 -13.38 6.58 -24.84
N PHE A 549 -14.33 7.51 -24.73
CA PHE A 549 -15.63 7.45 -25.39
C PHE A 549 -15.71 8.23 -26.71
N ALA A 550 -14.59 8.84 -27.11
CA ALA A 550 -14.46 9.59 -28.35
C ALA A 550 -14.28 8.68 -29.57
N ASN A 551 -14.99 8.99 -30.64
CA ASN A 551 -14.94 8.30 -31.92
C ASN A 551 -14.19 9.09 -33.01
N GLY A 552 -13.88 10.35 -32.75
CA GLY A 552 -13.19 11.24 -33.67
C GLY A 552 -11.71 10.91 -33.83
N SER A 553 -11.20 11.15 -35.05
CA SER A 553 -9.75 11.10 -35.34
C SER A 553 -8.98 12.26 -34.70
N VAL A 554 -9.68 13.34 -34.35
CA VAL A 554 -9.16 14.53 -33.68
C VAL A 554 -9.87 14.69 -32.34
N LEU A 555 -9.10 14.95 -31.29
CA LEU A 555 -9.59 15.23 -29.95
C LEU A 555 -9.43 16.71 -29.64
N VAL A 556 -10.46 17.31 -29.04
CA VAL A 556 -10.43 18.67 -28.49
C VAL A 556 -10.68 18.58 -26.99
N MET A 557 -9.72 19.00 -26.20
CA MET A 557 -9.89 19.18 -24.76
C MET A 557 -10.31 20.63 -24.54
N LEU A 558 -11.53 20.83 -24.04
CA LEU A 558 -12.14 22.16 -23.93
C LEU A 558 -12.72 22.37 -22.53
N ASN A 559 -12.31 23.43 -21.86
CA ASN A 559 -12.91 23.79 -20.57
C ASN A 559 -14.37 24.20 -20.72
N SER A 560 -15.20 23.95 -19.70
CA SER A 560 -16.64 24.24 -19.73
C SER A 560 -17.01 25.73 -19.71
N ASP A 561 -16.07 26.60 -19.40
CA ASP A 561 -16.18 28.06 -19.39
C ASP A 561 -15.44 28.74 -20.56
N VAL A 562 -15.18 27.98 -21.64
CA VAL A 562 -14.65 28.50 -22.90
C VAL A 562 -15.75 28.60 -23.94
N VAL A 563 -15.91 29.78 -24.53
CA VAL A 563 -16.96 30.07 -25.53
C VAL A 563 -16.31 30.59 -26.81
N PRO A 564 -16.65 30.03 -27.99
CA PRO A 564 -16.11 30.53 -29.25
C PRO A 564 -16.59 31.96 -29.52
N ARG A 565 -15.70 32.80 -30.06
CA ARG A 565 -16.04 34.17 -30.44
C ARG A 565 -16.87 34.23 -31.71
N GLU A 566 -16.49 33.43 -32.71
CA GLU A 566 -17.05 33.41 -34.06
C GLU A 566 -17.15 31.95 -34.55
N PRO A 567 -18.13 31.62 -35.42
CA PRO A 567 -18.21 30.32 -36.09
C PRO A 567 -16.96 30.02 -36.94
N GLY A 568 -16.64 28.74 -37.15
CA GLY A 568 -15.51 28.27 -37.95
C GLY A 568 -14.21 28.09 -37.16
N TRP A 569 -14.19 28.44 -35.87
CA TRP A 569 -13.00 28.36 -35.00
C TRP A 569 -12.39 26.94 -34.97
N LEU A 570 -13.23 25.91 -34.98
CA LEU A 570 -12.77 24.52 -34.86
C LEU A 570 -12.13 24.03 -36.16
N GLN A 571 -12.68 24.43 -37.31
CA GLN A 571 -12.11 24.12 -38.61
C GLN A 571 -10.72 24.74 -38.75
N LEU A 572 -10.55 25.99 -38.30
CA LEU A 572 -9.27 26.71 -38.32
C LEU A 572 -8.17 26.01 -37.49
N LEU A 573 -8.53 25.27 -36.45
CA LEU A 573 -7.58 24.47 -35.66
C LEU A 573 -7.36 23.09 -36.27
N THR A 574 -8.43 22.45 -36.73
CA THR A 574 -8.41 21.06 -37.18
C THR A 574 -7.71 20.90 -38.53
N GLN A 575 -7.94 21.82 -39.47
CA GLN A 575 -7.41 21.70 -40.83
C GLN A 575 -5.87 21.78 -40.88
N PRO A 576 -5.20 22.77 -40.27
CA PRO A 576 -3.73 22.79 -40.24
C PRO A 576 -3.15 21.58 -39.53
N LEU A 577 -3.82 21.09 -38.47
CA LEU A 577 -3.42 19.89 -37.77
C LEU A 577 -3.43 18.71 -38.73
N LEU A 578 -4.48 18.49 -39.52
CA LEU A 578 -4.57 17.36 -40.47
C LEU A 578 -3.62 17.47 -41.67
N GLU A 579 -3.38 18.69 -42.16
CA GLU A 579 -2.54 18.94 -43.35
C GLU A 579 -1.03 18.84 -43.06
N ARG A 580 -0.62 19.03 -41.80
CA ARG A 580 0.80 19.08 -41.40
C ARG A 580 1.12 17.96 -40.43
N GLU A 581 1.86 16.95 -40.92
CA GLU A 581 2.24 15.78 -40.13
C GLU A 581 3.17 16.12 -38.97
N GLU A 582 3.96 17.19 -39.10
CA GLU A 582 4.86 17.66 -38.04
C GLU A 582 4.12 18.28 -36.85
N LEU A 583 2.84 18.66 -36.98
CA LEU A 583 2.06 19.22 -35.88
C LEU A 583 1.46 18.12 -35.01
N GLY A 584 1.83 18.05 -33.74
CA GLY A 584 1.24 17.14 -32.78
C GLY A 584 0.04 17.71 -32.02
N ALA A 585 0.03 19.02 -31.77
CA ALA A 585 -1.12 19.71 -31.18
C ALA A 585 -1.16 21.19 -31.60
N ILE A 586 -2.34 21.79 -31.48
CA ILE A 586 -2.60 23.20 -31.81
C ILE A 586 -3.58 23.81 -30.80
N GLY A 587 -3.36 25.08 -30.46
CA GLY A 587 -4.20 25.84 -29.54
C GLY A 587 -4.59 27.21 -30.10
N PRO A 588 -5.74 27.76 -29.69
CA PRO A 588 -6.27 29.02 -30.19
C PRO A 588 -5.77 30.25 -29.43
N LYS A 589 -6.17 31.43 -29.89
CA LYS A 589 -6.16 32.68 -29.10
C LYS A 589 -7.27 32.67 -28.07
N LEU A 590 -6.90 32.80 -26.79
CA LEU A 590 -7.87 33.00 -25.71
C LEU A 590 -7.85 34.44 -25.22
N LEU A 591 -9.05 34.99 -25.07
CA LEU A 591 -9.30 36.32 -24.52
C LEU A 591 -9.99 36.20 -23.15
N PHE A 592 -9.68 37.15 -22.28
CA PHE A 592 -10.51 37.46 -21.13
C PHE A 592 -11.81 38.15 -21.57
N GLU A 593 -12.77 38.25 -20.65
CA GLU A 593 -14.08 38.90 -20.89
C GLU A 593 -13.96 40.37 -21.28
N ASP A 594 -12.88 41.05 -20.89
CA ASP A 594 -12.58 42.44 -21.24
C ASP A 594 -11.90 42.58 -22.62
N GLY A 595 -11.65 41.47 -23.31
CA GLY A 595 -10.99 41.42 -24.61
C GLY A 595 -9.46 41.52 -24.55
N SER A 596 -8.86 41.50 -23.36
CA SER A 596 -7.40 41.35 -23.20
C SER A 596 -6.96 39.91 -23.45
N LEU A 597 -5.70 39.73 -23.87
CA LEU A 597 -5.11 38.43 -24.15
C LEU A 597 -4.95 37.63 -22.86
N GLN A 598 -5.44 36.40 -22.89
CA GLN A 598 -5.21 35.42 -21.85
C GLN A 598 -4.18 34.36 -22.29
N HIS A 599 -4.23 33.94 -23.56
CA HIS A 599 -3.33 32.92 -24.09
C HIS A 599 -2.98 33.20 -25.55
N ALA A 600 -1.68 33.14 -25.84
CA ALA A 600 -1.14 33.14 -27.20
C ALA A 600 -0.05 32.06 -27.37
N GLY A 601 -0.22 30.90 -26.72
CA GLY A 601 0.84 29.90 -26.50
C GLY A 601 1.51 30.01 -25.14
N LEU A 602 2.14 28.92 -24.70
CA LEU A 602 2.90 28.82 -23.45
C LEU A 602 4.41 28.99 -23.69
N TYR A 603 5.09 29.51 -22.67
CA TYR A 603 6.53 29.40 -22.50
C TYR A 603 6.87 29.05 -21.05
N PHE A 604 8.08 28.54 -20.83
CA PHE A 604 8.55 28.13 -19.52
C PHE A 604 9.63 29.10 -19.03
N ALA A 605 9.53 29.50 -17.76
CA ALA A 605 10.57 30.28 -17.11
C ALA A 605 10.83 29.75 -15.70
N ARG A 606 12.06 29.88 -15.23
CA ARG A 606 12.40 29.51 -13.85
C ARG A 606 12.05 30.64 -12.91
N ASP A 607 11.49 30.28 -11.77
CA ASP A 607 11.43 31.18 -10.62
C ASP A 607 12.81 31.30 -9.94
N ARG A 608 12.88 32.07 -8.86
CA ARG A 608 14.13 32.27 -8.08
C ARG A 608 14.65 31.01 -7.41
N HIS A 609 13.84 29.95 -7.30
CA HIS A 609 14.20 28.67 -6.71
C HIS A 609 14.53 27.61 -7.78
N GLY A 610 14.54 27.99 -9.05
CA GLY A 610 14.84 27.09 -10.17
C GLY A 610 13.66 26.23 -10.62
N ILE A 611 12.45 26.48 -10.11
CA ILE A 611 11.22 25.77 -10.48
C ILE A 611 10.70 26.32 -11.82
N TRP A 612 10.39 25.42 -12.76
CA TRP A 612 9.78 25.78 -14.04
C TRP A 612 8.31 26.12 -13.85
N LEU A 613 7.94 27.34 -14.26
CA LEU A 613 6.56 27.84 -14.26
C LEU A 613 6.02 27.98 -15.69
N ASN A 614 4.73 27.70 -15.83
CA ASN A 614 3.99 27.90 -17.08
C ASN A 614 3.58 29.38 -17.20
N HIS A 615 4.00 30.02 -18.29
CA HIS A 615 3.62 31.39 -18.61
C HIS A 615 2.94 31.45 -19.97
N HIS A 616 2.04 32.43 -20.14
CA HIS A 616 1.33 32.65 -21.38
C HIS A 616 1.95 33.84 -22.11
N PHE A 617 2.30 33.67 -23.38
CA PHE A 617 2.82 34.76 -24.20
C PHE A 617 1.81 35.92 -24.24
N HIS A 618 2.31 37.14 -24.01
CA HIS A 618 1.56 38.40 -24.12
C HIS A 618 0.30 38.51 -23.26
N LYS A 619 0.18 37.71 -22.18
CA LYS A 619 -0.97 37.78 -21.25
C LYS A 619 -1.12 39.19 -20.68
N GLY A 620 -2.36 39.70 -20.69
CA GLY A 620 -2.73 41.05 -20.25
C GLY A 620 -2.60 42.14 -21.32
N MET A 621 -1.99 41.87 -22.47
CA MET A 621 -1.96 42.82 -23.58
C MET A 621 -3.33 42.88 -24.30
N PRO A 622 -3.64 43.94 -25.07
CA PRO A 622 -4.90 43.99 -25.84
C PRO A 622 -5.07 42.80 -26.79
N GLY A 623 -6.30 42.31 -26.99
CA GLY A 623 -6.60 41.17 -27.89
C GLY A 623 -6.08 41.30 -29.33
N ARG A 624 -5.88 42.54 -29.80
CA ARG A 624 -5.33 42.89 -31.12
C ARG A 624 -3.82 43.18 -31.10
N TYR A 625 -3.11 42.85 -30.03
CA TYR A 625 -1.66 43.07 -29.93
C TYR A 625 -0.95 42.39 -31.12
N PRO A 626 -0.20 43.13 -31.95
CA PRO A 626 0.27 42.60 -33.24
C PRO A 626 1.11 41.31 -33.15
N PRO A 627 2.07 41.17 -32.20
CA PRO A 627 2.81 39.92 -32.03
C PRO A 627 1.93 38.69 -31.75
N ALA A 628 0.77 38.88 -31.13
CA ALA A 628 -0.17 37.80 -30.81
C ALA A 628 -1.10 37.45 -31.98
N GLN A 629 -1.04 38.16 -33.12
CA GLN A 629 -1.82 37.85 -34.33
C GLN A 629 -1.08 36.94 -35.31
N LEU A 630 0.13 36.49 -34.96
CA LEU A 630 0.94 35.62 -35.81
C LEU A 630 0.83 34.16 -35.39
N ALA A 631 0.43 33.30 -36.32
CA ALA A 631 0.49 31.85 -36.18
C ALA A 631 1.96 31.41 -36.06
N ARG A 632 2.28 30.54 -35.09
CA ARG A 632 3.67 30.12 -34.85
C ARG A 632 3.76 28.83 -34.05
N HIS A 633 4.92 28.19 -34.11
CA HIS A 633 5.26 27.12 -33.17
C HIS A 633 5.51 27.69 -31.77
N VAL A 634 5.07 26.97 -30.77
CA VAL A 634 5.19 27.34 -29.35
C VAL A 634 5.64 26.12 -28.52
N PRO A 635 6.29 26.33 -27.37
CA PRO A 635 6.62 25.25 -26.45
C PRO A 635 5.42 24.40 -26.01
N GLY A 636 4.25 25.02 -25.84
CA GLY A 636 3.01 24.34 -25.48
C GLY A 636 1.79 25.24 -25.64
N VAL A 637 0.60 24.67 -25.44
CA VAL A 637 -0.69 25.39 -25.39
C VAL A 637 -1.46 24.97 -24.16
N THR A 638 -2.41 25.79 -23.72
CA THR A 638 -3.16 25.50 -22.48
C THR A 638 -4.27 24.48 -22.70
N GLY A 639 -4.59 23.71 -21.66
CA GLY A 639 -5.67 22.74 -21.62
C GLY A 639 -7.05 23.37 -21.73
N ALA A 640 -7.20 24.70 -21.59
CA ALA A 640 -8.47 25.37 -21.80
C ALA A 640 -9.05 25.14 -23.20
N CYS A 641 -8.18 25.03 -24.22
CA CYS A 641 -8.53 24.52 -25.54
C CYS A 641 -7.29 23.94 -26.22
N LEU A 642 -7.16 22.61 -26.23
CA LEU A 642 -6.06 21.89 -26.87
C LEU A 642 -6.61 20.91 -27.90
N VAL A 643 -6.14 21.00 -29.15
CA VAL A 643 -6.55 20.14 -30.25
C VAL A 643 -5.39 19.24 -30.67
N THR A 644 -5.61 17.93 -30.74
CA THR A 644 -4.59 16.95 -31.11
C THR A 644 -5.20 15.75 -31.86
N ARG A 645 -4.37 15.00 -32.59
CA ARG A 645 -4.84 13.73 -33.18
C ARG A 645 -5.06 12.72 -32.07
N ARG A 646 -6.11 11.92 -32.22
CA ARG A 646 -6.36 10.79 -31.31
C ARG A 646 -5.17 9.85 -31.25
N GLU A 647 -4.58 9.51 -32.40
CA GLU A 647 -3.39 8.65 -32.46
C GLU A 647 -2.23 9.23 -31.65
N THR A 648 -1.96 10.54 -31.78
CA THR A 648 -0.92 11.22 -31.00
C THR A 648 -1.22 11.17 -29.51
N TYR A 649 -2.47 11.45 -29.11
CA TYR A 649 -2.91 11.40 -27.73
C TYR A 649 -2.76 10.00 -27.10
N ASP A 650 -3.20 8.97 -27.82
CA ASP A 650 -3.12 7.57 -27.37
C ASP A 650 -1.65 7.12 -27.28
N ARG A 651 -0.80 7.50 -28.25
CA ARG A 651 0.63 7.18 -28.27
C ARG A 651 1.41 7.77 -27.09
N VAL A 652 1.01 8.95 -26.60
CA VAL A 652 1.64 9.58 -25.42
C VAL A 652 0.96 9.20 -24.10
N GLY A 653 -0.07 8.35 -24.14
CA GLY A 653 -0.80 7.89 -22.95
C GLY A 653 -1.76 8.95 -22.36
N GLY A 654 -2.18 9.94 -23.14
CA GLY A 654 -3.11 10.99 -22.70
C GLY A 654 -2.55 11.92 -21.63
N TYR A 655 -3.43 12.50 -20.80
CA TYR A 655 -3.00 13.32 -19.66
C TYR A 655 -2.39 12.45 -18.56
N THR A 656 -1.30 12.91 -17.95
CA THR A 656 -0.79 12.25 -16.73
C THR A 656 -1.75 12.51 -15.58
N GLU A 657 -2.05 11.46 -14.82
CA GLU A 657 -2.99 11.52 -13.69
C GLU A 657 -2.27 11.73 -12.34
N ASP A 658 -0.97 12.05 -12.39
CA ASP A 658 -0.12 12.18 -11.21
C ASP A 658 -0.14 13.58 -10.59
N TYR A 659 -0.59 14.59 -11.35
CA TYR A 659 -0.79 15.93 -10.81
C TYR A 659 -2.02 15.97 -9.92
N VAL A 660 -1.89 16.65 -8.79
CA VAL A 660 -2.95 16.69 -7.79
C VAL A 660 -4.04 17.67 -8.24
N ILE A 661 -5.25 17.15 -8.48
CA ILE A 661 -6.48 17.87 -8.88
C ILE A 661 -6.43 18.50 -10.29
N GLY A 662 -5.35 19.18 -10.65
CA GLY A 662 -5.07 19.84 -11.94
C GLY A 662 -3.90 20.82 -11.81
N ASP A 663 -3.57 21.56 -12.87
CA ASP A 663 -2.36 22.38 -13.05
C ASP A 663 -1.15 21.55 -13.57
N TYR A 664 -0.50 22.03 -14.63
CA TYR A 664 0.62 21.42 -15.39
C TYR A 664 0.32 20.20 -16.26
N GLU A 665 -0.89 19.61 -16.25
CA GLU A 665 -1.20 18.48 -17.14
C GLU A 665 -1.18 18.84 -18.63
N ASP A 666 -1.50 20.09 -18.98
CA ASP A 666 -1.50 20.60 -20.35
C ASP A 666 -0.09 20.78 -20.92
N SER A 667 0.82 21.37 -20.15
CA SER A 667 2.23 21.44 -20.52
C SER A 667 2.89 20.06 -20.54
N ASP A 668 2.58 19.17 -19.60
CA ASP A 668 3.09 17.79 -19.60
C ASP A 668 2.65 17.03 -20.87
N LEU A 669 1.37 17.15 -21.27
CA LEU A 669 0.89 16.59 -22.53
C LEU A 669 1.65 17.17 -23.74
N CYS A 670 1.83 18.49 -23.80
CA CYS A 670 2.61 19.12 -24.87
C CYS A 670 4.05 18.60 -24.91
N LEU A 671 4.71 18.45 -23.76
CA LEU A 671 6.08 17.97 -23.68
C LEU A 671 6.21 16.49 -24.09
N LYS A 672 5.26 15.63 -23.72
CA LYS A 672 5.21 14.24 -24.21
C LYS A 672 5.02 14.18 -25.73
N ILE A 673 4.16 15.02 -26.30
CA ILE A 673 3.98 15.12 -27.76
C ILE A 673 5.29 15.56 -28.43
N ARG A 674 6.02 16.52 -27.84
CA ARG A 674 7.32 16.97 -28.35
C ARG A 674 8.41 15.91 -28.27
N GLN A 675 8.37 15.02 -27.28
CA GLN A 675 9.28 13.87 -27.21
C GLN A 675 9.09 12.89 -28.39
N LEU A 676 7.94 12.90 -29.06
CA LEU A 676 7.73 12.17 -30.33
C LEU A 676 8.35 12.89 -31.55
N GLY A 677 8.99 14.04 -31.36
CA GLY A 677 9.53 14.88 -32.44
C GLY A 677 8.51 15.82 -33.07
N LEU A 678 7.26 15.83 -32.59
CA LEU A 678 6.18 16.67 -33.11
C LEU A 678 6.24 18.09 -32.54
N GLN A 679 5.70 19.05 -33.28
CA GLN A 679 5.62 20.46 -32.89
C GLN A 679 4.25 20.83 -32.33
N ILE A 680 4.22 21.87 -31.51
CA ILE A 680 2.98 22.46 -30.99
C ILE A 680 2.80 23.82 -31.66
N ALA A 681 1.59 24.14 -32.10
CA ALA A 681 1.27 25.38 -32.79
C ALA A 681 0.25 26.24 -32.04
N TYR A 682 0.34 27.54 -32.26
CA TYR A 682 -0.66 28.52 -31.85
C TYR A 682 -1.30 29.13 -33.11
N GLU A 683 -2.63 29.13 -33.17
CA GLU A 683 -3.41 29.67 -34.29
C GLU A 683 -4.31 30.85 -33.83
N PRO A 684 -3.92 32.11 -34.12
CA PRO A 684 -4.63 33.29 -33.68
C PRO A 684 -5.94 33.59 -34.41
N ALA A 685 -6.18 32.98 -35.58
CA ALA A 685 -7.44 33.14 -36.31
C ALA A 685 -8.60 32.46 -35.56
N ALA A 686 -8.34 31.33 -34.89
CA ALA A 686 -9.27 30.74 -33.95
C ALA A 686 -9.23 31.53 -32.64
N CYS A 687 -10.33 32.25 -32.33
CA CYS A 687 -10.42 33.09 -31.15
C CYS A 687 -11.59 32.64 -30.25
N LEU A 688 -11.31 32.45 -28.97
CA LEU A 688 -12.32 32.09 -27.96
C LEU A 688 -12.19 32.98 -26.73
N TYR A 689 -13.29 33.12 -26.00
CA TYR A 689 -13.31 33.71 -24.66
C TYR A 689 -13.18 32.60 -23.63
N HIS A 690 -12.35 32.81 -22.61
CA HIS A 690 -12.25 31.91 -21.47
C HIS A 690 -12.51 32.70 -20.19
N PHE A 691 -13.66 32.45 -19.57
CA PHE A 691 -14.18 33.19 -18.42
C PHE A 691 -13.56 32.74 -17.08
N GLU A 692 -12.23 32.56 -17.10
CA GLU A 692 -11.37 32.04 -16.02
C GLU A 692 -11.93 32.39 -14.63
N ARG A 693 -11.95 31.41 -13.70
CA ARG A 693 -12.17 31.58 -12.24
C ARG A 693 -13.61 31.55 -11.72
N ARG A 694 -14.65 31.27 -12.51
CA ARG A 694 -16.02 31.12 -11.96
C ARG A 694 -16.36 29.72 -11.44
N SER A 695 -15.82 28.66 -12.05
CA SER A 695 -15.99 27.29 -11.53
C SER A 695 -15.11 26.98 -10.30
N ILE A 696 -13.95 27.64 -10.21
CA ILE A 696 -12.89 27.36 -9.23
C ILE A 696 -12.91 28.32 -8.00
N GLN A 697 -13.67 29.43 -8.05
CA GLN A 697 -13.72 30.44 -6.97
C GLN A 697 -14.13 29.90 -5.59
N ARG A 698 -14.77 28.73 -5.52
CA ARG A 698 -15.10 28.04 -4.25
C ARG A 698 -13.93 27.22 -3.66
N SER A 699 -12.75 27.23 -4.29
CA SER A 699 -11.61 26.35 -3.97
C SER A 699 -10.27 27.12 -3.87
N SER A 700 -10.30 28.35 -3.35
CA SER A 700 -9.15 29.27 -3.29
C SER A 700 -7.89 28.71 -2.59
N ASP A 701 -8.04 27.68 -1.75
CA ASP A 701 -6.92 27.03 -1.04
C ASP A 701 -5.96 26.27 -1.99
N TYR A 702 -6.42 25.85 -3.17
CA TYR A 702 -5.67 24.90 -4.02
C TYR A 702 -4.68 25.56 -4.99
N MET A 703 -5.03 26.72 -5.56
CA MET A 703 -4.26 27.34 -6.68
C MET A 703 -3.05 28.19 -6.25
N ARG A 704 -2.93 28.53 -4.96
CA ARG A 704 -1.73 29.19 -4.39
C ARG A 704 -1.21 28.48 -3.14
N GLY A 705 -1.72 27.27 -2.90
CA GLY A 705 -1.34 26.43 -1.79
C GLY A 705 -0.22 25.46 -2.17
N VAL A 706 -0.03 24.47 -1.30
CA VAL A 706 0.97 23.43 -1.47
C VAL A 706 0.71 22.56 -2.72
N ALA A 707 -0.53 22.43 -3.18
CA ALA A 707 -0.87 21.64 -4.36
C ALA A 707 -0.22 22.19 -5.65
N SER A 708 -0.40 23.49 -5.95
CA SER A 708 0.25 24.09 -7.13
C SER A 708 1.78 24.10 -7.01
N GLN A 709 2.32 24.35 -5.80
CA GLN A 709 3.77 24.23 -5.57
C GLN A 709 4.29 22.81 -5.81
N TYR A 710 3.54 21.79 -5.35
CA TYR A 710 3.85 20.39 -5.59
C TYR A 710 3.80 20.03 -7.07
N ASN A 711 2.76 20.46 -7.80
CA ASN A 711 2.64 20.18 -9.23
C ASN A 711 3.75 20.87 -10.04
N ALA A 712 4.08 22.12 -9.72
CA ALA A 712 5.21 22.83 -10.33
C ALA A 712 6.56 22.16 -10.04
N TRP A 713 6.76 21.71 -8.79
CA TRP A 713 7.93 20.93 -8.39
C TRP A 713 8.00 19.60 -9.15
N LEU A 714 6.91 18.84 -9.19
CA LEU A 714 6.83 17.55 -9.88
C LEU A 714 7.08 17.69 -11.39
N HIS A 715 6.47 18.70 -12.01
CA HIS A 715 6.70 19.04 -13.42
C HIS A 715 8.17 19.38 -13.68
N THR A 716 8.78 20.18 -12.79
CA THR A 716 10.23 20.47 -12.85
C THR A 716 11.06 19.20 -12.74
N GLN A 717 10.77 18.31 -11.77
CA GLN A 717 11.52 17.06 -11.61
C GLN A 717 11.43 16.15 -12.84
N ARG A 718 10.29 16.13 -13.53
CA ARG A 718 10.07 15.31 -14.73
C ARG A 718 10.76 15.87 -15.96
N TRP A 719 10.63 17.18 -16.17
CA TRP A 719 10.87 17.80 -17.47
C TRP A 719 12.04 18.78 -17.50
N ASN A 720 12.82 18.88 -16.42
CA ASN A 720 13.86 19.89 -16.28
C ASN A 720 14.77 19.99 -17.51
N ASP A 721 15.31 18.85 -17.96
CA ASP A 721 16.31 18.81 -19.01
C ASP A 721 15.69 19.07 -20.39
N ASP A 722 14.47 18.56 -20.63
CA ASP A 722 13.73 18.78 -21.86
C ASP A 722 13.32 20.25 -22.02
N ILE A 723 12.80 20.86 -20.95
CA ILE A 723 12.44 22.29 -20.93
C ILE A 723 13.69 23.16 -21.10
N ALA A 724 14.79 22.84 -20.40
CA ALA A 724 16.03 23.60 -20.53
C ALA A 724 16.55 23.61 -21.98
N LYS A 725 16.57 22.44 -22.64
CA LYS A 725 16.94 22.32 -24.07
C LYS A 725 15.99 23.09 -24.97
N LEU A 726 14.67 22.95 -24.74
CA LEU A 726 13.63 23.62 -25.53
C LEU A 726 13.74 25.14 -25.46
N MET A 727 13.92 25.69 -24.25
CA MET A 727 14.03 27.12 -24.04
C MET A 727 15.35 27.70 -24.57
N ALA A 728 16.45 26.95 -24.51
CA ALA A 728 17.72 27.35 -25.11
C ALA A 728 17.63 27.42 -26.65
N ALA A 729 17.02 26.43 -27.30
CA ALA A 729 16.82 26.42 -28.75
C ALA A 729 15.92 27.59 -29.21
N SER A 730 14.87 27.90 -28.45
CA SER A 730 13.99 29.03 -28.75
C SER A 730 14.69 30.39 -28.61
N ALA A 731 15.66 30.52 -27.71
CA ALA A 731 16.45 31.74 -27.53
C ALA A 731 17.51 31.91 -28.64
N ALA A 732 18.12 30.81 -29.12
CA ALA A 732 19.04 30.85 -30.24
C ALA A 732 18.32 31.21 -31.56
N GLY A 733 17.15 30.61 -31.82
CA GLY A 733 16.37 30.92 -33.02
C GLY A 733 15.80 32.35 -33.05
N SER A 734 15.55 32.98 -31.89
CA SER A 734 15.13 34.39 -31.82
C SER A 734 16.29 35.36 -32.04
N ALA A 735 17.51 35.00 -31.60
CA ALA A 735 18.72 35.77 -31.88
C ALA A 735 19.12 35.74 -33.36
N ASP A 736 19.06 34.56 -34.00
CA ASP A 736 19.33 34.42 -35.44
C ASP A 736 18.24 35.07 -36.30
N GLY A 737 16.96 34.99 -35.87
CA GLY A 737 15.84 35.68 -36.53
C GLY A 737 15.96 37.21 -36.47
N LEU A 738 16.49 37.77 -35.37
CA LEU A 738 16.79 39.20 -35.24
C LEU A 738 17.99 39.62 -36.10
N ALA A 739 19.02 38.78 -36.21
CA ALA A 739 20.18 39.04 -37.08
C ALA A 739 19.79 39.03 -38.57
N HIS A 740 18.99 38.06 -39.01
CA HIS A 740 18.50 38.02 -40.40
C HIS A 740 17.45 39.10 -40.73
N ALA A 741 16.66 39.55 -39.74
CA ALA A 741 15.77 40.70 -39.92
C ALA A 741 16.55 42.03 -40.01
N ALA A 742 17.69 42.13 -39.33
CA ALA A 742 18.58 43.29 -39.43
C ALA A 742 19.32 43.33 -40.80
N GLU A 743 19.74 42.18 -41.33
CA GLU A 743 20.36 42.09 -42.66
C GLU A 743 19.36 42.38 -43.80
N ARG A 744 18.09 41.97 -43.66
CA ARG A 744 17.05 42.27 -44.68
C ARG A 744 16.56 43.72 -44.68
N ASN A 745 16.74 44.46 -43.58
CA ASN A 745 16.44 45.89 -43.52
C ASN A 745 17.63 46.79 -43.91
N ALA A 746 18.80 46.19 -44.19
CA ALA A 746 20.01 46.87 -44.65
C ALA A 746 20.32 46.62 -46.14
N ALA A 747 19.40 45.99 -46.89
CA ALA A 747 19.52 45.69 -48.31
C ALA A 747 18.45 46.42 -49.14
#